data_AF-A0A918WLE5-F1
#
_entry.id   AF-A0A918WLE5-F1
#
_cell.length_a   1.000
_cell.length_b   1.000
_cell.length_c   1.000
_cell.angle_alpha   90.00
_cell.angle_beta   90.00
_cell.angle_gamma   90.00
#
_symmetry.space_group_name_H-M   'P 1'
#
loop_
_entity.id
_entity.type
_entity.pdbx_description
1 polymer ?
#
loop_
_entity_poly.entity_id
_entity_poly.type
_entity_poly.pdbx_seq_one_letter_code
_entity_poly.pdbx_strand_id
1 'polypeptide(L)'
;MIAVATTAAQAAEYVKGYNRGSGSQLLLANGGAGATTFVDEAAIGDGDMNADAGNPTWGWEINGGWQLDDRIEFTGIALPIWANQPDTDATNNTQNATHRIRFYSCGENDTFDGADNETLLGTVDVSFTSADAGVDEYYVNFDAPLVWEAADSFRFYFYIQAIEEPDTPRALRIKTGAANAAALIRNRVDGSTMTVGGSTTTRLTVAGSVNRTVWHGDGGTDGIADWDSVSSNWNAGSASFTDGEAVLFDEVFDGDSSRVNLVGDLSPAVVSVANTSGGLVPTYEFVGSGRLTGAGGLARSGDGTLTISNTGINDYTGGTGIGEGTIKLGITDGLSTASSLTIGGSTGIASFALNGFDQAVAGLNSSGSNLAEVVNGSATPATLTVSNGGAFSGRIGDPSLDSTDDFNNLSVVKTGAGTLNMVGSFNNYSGTTTVTGGTYMISDDLGLGAPPAEATADAIVLDGGTLRAHLASGTGGSFAINANRLITLGNGGGTIQTTTPSGAWSVTYNGVISGPGSLTKTSAQTLVLGGANTYTGPTTVSAGFLRVNGSLVSEVTVQSSGYFSAGLGSVGGASIGGLTLESNGRLQYYFDSLDLTGAITTVTGSVTIGSGALLLTVDAASTAVERPLGEKLTIIDYSGGSLTGTFEGLPEGGTLDVGPNTFAISYNDDSKVTLTTVISNPYEAWATANITGGAAAGFEDDADSDGLENGLEFILGGDPMVADPAVLPTFVLDEANLTIAYNRVAESIGSTTQFVEWSVDLEEWTSIEVTGTETSVSIAIPASNAVNGKLFGRIRATNP
;
A
#
# COMPACT_ATOMS: atom_id res chain seq x y z
N MET A 1 9.49 -8.03 -15.05
CA MET A 1 10.21 -6.77 -14.86
C MET A 1 9.19 -5.64 -14.97
N ILE A 2 8.86 -5.03 -13.84
CA ILE A 2 7.89 -3.94 -13.71
C ILE A 2 8.64 -2.82 -13.00
N ALA A 3 8.75 -1.66 -13.64
CA ALA A 3 9.22 -0.44 -13.01
C ALA A 3 8.03 0.52 -12.92
N VAL A 4 7.55 0.73 -11.70
CA VAL A 4 6.58 1.77 -11.35
C VAL A 4 7.39 3.00 -10.95
N ALA A 5 7.25 4.09 -11.70
CA ALA A 5 7.74 5.39 -11.29
C ALA A 5 6.70 6.06 -10.39
N THR A 6 7.16 6.41 -9.19
CA THR A 6 6.41 6.97 -8.07
C THR A 6 6.81 8.43 -7.87
N THR A 7 5.80 9.30 -7.71
CA THR A 7 5.81 10.63 -7.02
C THR A 7 5.88 11.94 -7.84
N ALA A 8 5.20 12.92 -7.24
CA ALA A 8 4.85 14.27 -7.69
C ALA A 8 5.94 15.32 -7.42
N ALA A 9 7.18 15.08 -7.84
CA ALA A 9 8.26 16.08 -7.74
C ALA A 9 9.07 16.19 -9.05
N GLN A 10 8.39 16.59 -10.12
CA GLN A 10 8.94 17.43 -11.19
C GLN A 10 8.22 18.79 -11.21
N ALA A 11 7.98 19.35 -10.01
CA ALA A 11 7.40 20.67 -9.83
C ALA A 11 8.50 21.62 -9.30
N ALA A 12 9.27 22.22 -10.22
CA ALA A 12 9.83 23.57 -10.09
C ALA A 12 10.72 23.94 -11.29
N GLU A 13 10.13 24.26 -12.44
CA GLU A 13 10.59 25.36 -13.31
C GLU A 13 9.59 25.55 -14.46
N TYR A 14 8.69 26.52 -14.29
CA TYR A 14 8.25 27.50 -15.31
C TYR A 14 7.07 28.29 -14.72
N VAL A 15 7.38 29.28 -13.88
CA VAL A 15 6.45 30.38 -13.62
C VAL A 15 6.72 31.44 -14.66
N LYS A 16 5.74 31.73 -15.53
CA LYS A 16 5.43 33.10 -15.98
C LYS A 16 3.98 33.17 -16.50
N GLY A 17 3.10 33.53 -15.56
CA GLY A 17 1.94 34.42 -15.69
C GLY A 17 0.97 34.24 -16.86
N TYR A 18 -0.27 33.86 -16.53
CA TYR A 18 -1.37 34.83 -16.47
C TYR A 18 -2.48 34.26 -15.57
N ASN A 19 -2.97 35.10 -14.67
CA ASN A 19 -4.09 34.83 -13.79
C ASN A 19 -5.35 35.32 -14.51
N ARG A 20 -6.37 34.48 -14.72
CA ARG A 20 -7.81 34.84 -14.87
C ARG A 20 -8.70 33.59 -15.06
N GLY A 21 -9.34 33.15 -13.96
CA GLY A 21 -10.76 32.76 -13.88
C GLY A 21 -11.31 31.54 -14.62
N SER A 22 -12.07 30.72 -13.87
CA SER A 22 -13.11 29.74 -14.26
C SER A 22 -12.67 28.50 -15.05
N GLY A 23 -12.62 27.34 -14.36
CA GLY A 23 -12.30 26.04 -14.92
C GLY A 23 -13.52 25.16 -15.21
N SER A 24 -13.41 24.38 -16.28
CA SER A 24 -14.09 23.10 -16.50
C SER A 24 -13.07 22.15 -17.15
N GLN A 25 -12.75 21.01 -16.52
CA GLN A 25 -11.89 19.97 -17.12
C GLN A 25 -12.77 18.82 -17.64
N LEU A 26 -12.59 18.43 -18.90
CA LEU A 26 -13.31 17.33 -19.57
C LEU A 26 -12.56 16.00 -19.35
N LEU A 27 -13.22 15.01 -18.75
CA LEU A 27 -12.65 13.68 -18.50
C LEU A 27 -13.07 12.70 -19.60
N LEU A 28 -12.12 12.22 -20.41
CA LEU A 28 -12.32 11.13 -21.37
C LEU A 28 -11.86 9.80 -20.74
N ALA A 29 -12.75 8.82 -20.64
CA ALA A 29 -12.39 7.45 -20.27
C ALA A 29 -12.28 6.60 -21.54
N ASN A 30 -11.06 6.17 -21.91
CA ASN A 30 -10.88 5.16 -22.96
C ASN A 30 -10.77 3.77 -22.32
N GLY A 31 -11.53 2.81 -22.85
CA GLY A 31 -11.55 1.42 -22.43
C GLY A 31 -10.35 0.65 -22.98
N GLY A 32 -9.15 1.01 -22.56
CA GLY A 32 -7.90 0.36 -22.95
C GLY A 32 -6.87 0.45 -21.83
N ALA A 33 -6.21 -0.66 -21.53
CA ALA A 33 -5.26 -0.75 -20.42
C ALA A 33 -4.03 0.15 -20.65
N GLY A 34 -4.00 1.30 -19.98
CA GLY A 34 -2.78 2.05 -19.70
C GLY A 34 -2.47 3.24 -20.60
N ALA A 35 -3.23 4.33 -20.48
CA ALA A 35 -2.76 5.72 -20.45
C ALA A 35 -3.98 6.66 -20.42
N THR A 36 -4.05 7.56 -19.42
CA THR A 36 -5.01 8.68 -19.39
C THR A 36 -4.33 9.92 -19.96
N THR A 37 -4.76 10.39 -21.13
CA THR A 37 -4.29 11.67 -21.70
C THR A 37 -5.35 12.74 -21.39
N PHE A 38 -4.93 13.84 -20.77
CA PHE A 38 -5.78 15.01 -20.51
C PHE A 38 -5.87 15.86 -21.79
N VAL A 39 -7.07 16.35 -22.13
CA VAL A 39 -7.24 17.41 -23.13
C VAL A 39 -7.18 18.74 -22.39
N ASP A 40 -6.15 19.53 -22.67
CA ASP A 40 -5.99 20.89 -22.16
C ASP A 40 -6.64 21.86 -23.17
N GLU A 41 -7.59 22.66 -22.67
CA GLU A 41 -8.14 23.90 -23.27
C GLU A 41 -8.47 23.91 -24.79
N ALA A 42 -9.76 23.83 -25.14
CA ALA A 42 -10.24 24.16 -26.50
C ALA A 42 -10.35 25.69 -26.65
N ALA A 43 -9.43 26.32 -27.39
CA ALA A 43 -9.47 27.75 -27.67
C ALA A 43 -10.50 28.08 -28.77
N ILE A 44 -11.43 29.00 -28.51
CA ILE A 44 -12.39 29.52 -29.50
C ILE A 44 -11.87 30.88 -30.00
N GLY A 45 -11.71 31.03 -31.32
CA GLY A 45 -11.41 32.32 -31.94
C GLY A 45 -12.66 33.20 -32.05
N ASP A 46 -12.60 34.44 -31.55
CA ASP A 46 -13.67 35.44 -31.65
C ASP A 46 -13.88 35.89 -33.11
N GLY A 47 -15.06 35.62 -33.67
CA GLY A 47 -15.50 36.16 -34.97
C GLY A 47 -17.02 36.27 -35.07
N ASP A 48 -17.54 37.49 -35.23
CA ASP A 48 -18.95 37.76 -35.55
C ASP A 48 -19.29 37.28 -36.98
N MET A 49 -20.47 36.68 -37.17
CA MET A 49 -21.00 36.40 -38.51
C MET A 49 -22.40 36.98 -38.73
N ASN A 50 -22.49 37.93 -39.67
CA ASN A 50 -23.72 38.27 -40.37
C ASN A 50 -23.87 37.32 -41.57
N ALA A 51 -24.92 36.51 -41.59
CA ALA A 51 -25.20 35.52 -42.64
C ALA A 51 -25.80 36.12 -43.93
N ASP A 52 -25.25 37.24 -44.42
CA ASP A 52 -25.70 37.84 -45.70
C ASP A 52 -24.85 37.40 -46.92
N ALA A 53 -23.84 36.54 -46.72
CA ALA A 53 -23.03 36.00 -47.82
C ALA A 53 -22.68 34.53 -47.59
N GLY A 54 -23.43 33.65 -48.27
CA GLY A 54 -23.05 32.30 -48.69
C GLY A 54 -22.18 31.47 -47.74
N ASN A 55 -22.85 30.67 -46.90
CA ASN A 55 -22.32 29.46 -46.23
C ASN A 55 -21.38 29.69 -45.02
N PRO A 56 -21.92 30.09 -43.85
CA PRO A 56 -21.15 30.18 -42.61
C PRO A 56 -20.79 28.79 -42.07
N THR A 57 -19.49 28.53 -41.86
CA THR A 57 -18.97 27.31 -41.25
C THR A 57 -18.31 27.64 -39.91
N TRP A 58 -18.61 26.86 -38.87
CA TRP A 58 -17.86 26.88 -37.62
C TRP A 58 -16.99 25.66 -37.50
N GLY A 59 -15.81 25.81 -36.90
CA GLY A 59 -14.90 24.72 -36.58
C GLY A 59 -14.65 24.60 -35.07
N TRP A 60 -14.69 23.40 -34.52
CA TRP A 60 -14.08 23.06 -33.22
C TRP A 60 -12.87 22.17 -33.45
N GLU A 61 -11.74 22.51 -32.82
CA GLU A 61 -10.56 21.65 -32.82
C GLU A 61 -10.58 20.78 -31.56
N ILE A 62 -10.55 19.46 -31.72
CA ILE A 62 -10.37 18.53 -30.60
C ILE A 62 -8.99 17.90 -30.75
N ASN A 63 -8.04 18.39 -29.95
CA ASN A 63 -6.67 17.88 -29.92
C ASN A 63 -6.54 16.72 -28.94
N GLY A 64 -6.11 15.56 -29.42
CA GLY A 64 -5.78 14.40 -28.59
C GLY A 64 -4.67 13.56 -29.23
N GLY A 65 -3.87 12.91 -28.39
CA GLY A 65 -2.85 11.95 -28.83
C GLY A 65 -3.47 10.57 -29.04
N TRP A 66 -4.07 10.34 -30.22
CA TRP A 66 -4.82 9.12 -30.55
C TRP A 66 -3.95 8.07 -31.24
N GLN A 67 -4.24 6.79 -30.98
CA GLN A 67 -3.58 5.64 -31.63
C GLN A 67 -4.46 5.04 -32.74
N LEU A 68 -3.83 4.26 -33.62
CA LEU A 68 -4.51 3.49 -34.67
C LEU A 68 -5.57 2.57 -34.01
N ASP A 69 -6.77 2.48 -34.61
CA ASP A 69 -7.92 1.71 -34.14
C ASP A 69 -8.67 2.25 -32.91
N ASP A 70 -8.35 3.46 -32.43
CA ASP A 70 -9.19 4.13 -31.43
C ASP A 70 -10.60 4.41 -32.00
N ARG A 71 -11.63 4.06 -31.23
CA ARG A 71 -13.04 4.20 -31.61
C ARG A 71 -13.70 5.32 -30.80
N ILE A 72 -14.23 6.31 -31.51
CA ILE A 72 -14.89 7.48 -30.91
C ILE A 72 -16.38 7.46 -31.28
N GLU A 73 -17.24 7.56 -30.27
CA GLU A 73 -18.69 7.65 -30.44
C GLU A 73 -19.23 8.99 -29.94
N PHE A 74 -19.97 9.70 -30.79
CA PHE A 74 -20.72 10.90 -30.43
C PHE A 74 -22.20 10.57 -30.33
N THR A 75 -22.82 10.90 -29.20
CA THR A 75 -24.23 10.60 -28.94
C THR A 75 -25.12 11.85 -28.94
N GLY A 76 -24.52 13.04 -28.97
CA GLY A 76 -25.22 14.32 -29.05
C GLY A 76 -24.30 15.53 -28.94
N ILE A 77 -24.86 16.73 -29.07
CA ILE A 77 -24.16 18.01 -29.04
C ILE A 77 -24.99 19.07 -28.30
N ALA A 78 -24.35 19.90 -27.49
CA ALA A 78 -24.95 21.07 -26.87
C ALA A 78 -24.61 22.30 -27.71
N LEU A 79 -25.63 23.03 -28.18
CA LEU A 79 -25.45 24.23 -28.97
C LEU A 79 -25.95 25.44 -28.15
N PRO A 80 -25.11 26.46 -27.90
CA PRO A 80 -25.61 27.73 -27.40
C PRO A 80 -26.37 28.43 -28.53
N ILE A 81 -27.64 28.80 -28.37
CA ILE A 81 -28.44 29.41 -29.45
C ILE A 81 -29.20 30.62 -28.91
N TRP A 82 -29.33 31.67 -29.72
CA TRP A 82 -30.23 32.78 -29.41
C TRP A 82 -31.64 32.45 -29.92
N ALA A 83 -32.52 31.96 -29.03
CA ALA A 83 -33.96 32.01 -29.28
C ALA A 83 -34.53 33.29 -28.67
N ASN A 84 -34.87 34.27 -29.54
CA ASN A 84 -35.48 35.58 -29.25
C ASN A 84 -34.59 36.67 -28.64
N GLN A 85 -33.99 37.50 -29.50
CA GLN A 85 -34.15 38.94 -29.33
C GLN A 85 -35.15 39.44 -30.37
N PRO A 86 -36.02 40.43 -30.05
CA PRO A 86 -36.82 41.09 -31.07
C PRO A 86 -35.84 41.81 -32.01
N ASP A 87 -35.72 41.32 -33.24
CA ASP A 87 -35.13 42.12 -34.31
C ASP A 87 -35.99 43.38 -34.46
N THR A 88 -35.36 44.55 -34.50
CA THR A 88 -36.05 45.82 -34.76
C THR A 88 -36.66 45.90 -36.16
N ASP A 89 -36.41 44.91 -37.02
CA ASP A 89 -37.08 44.73 -38.30
C ASP A 89 -38.22 43.68 -38.21
N ALA A 90 -39.45 44.18 -38.05
CA ALA A 90 -40.63 43.41 -37.66
C ALA A 90 -41.26 42.53 -38.77
N THR A 91 -40.48 42.02 -39.74
CA THR A 91 -41.06 41.30 -40.90
C THR A 91 -40.67 39.84 -41.07
N ASN A 92 -39.82 39.23 -40.21
CA ASN A 92 -39.44 37.82 -40.41
C ASN A 92 -39.42 36.90 -39.17
N ASN A 93 -40.10 37.25 -38.07
CA ASN A 93 -40.20 36.36 -36.91
C ASN A 93 -41.31 35.31 -37.10
N THR A 94 -41.05 34.30 -37.93
CA THR A 94 -41.85 33.06 -37.93
C THR A 94 -41.15 32.00 -37.08
N GLN A 95 -41.60 31.93 -35.82
CA GLN A 95 -41.35 30.82 -34.89
C GLN A 95 -41.78 29.51 -35.57
N ASN A 96 -40.95 28.47 -35.51
CA ASN A 96 -41.04 27.19 -36.22
C ASN A 96 -40.20 27.13 -37.51
N ALA A 97 -38.91 26.81 -37.36
CA ALA A 97 -37.99 26.50 -38.45
C ALA A 97 -37.18 25.24 -38.12
N THR A 98 -36.97 24.38 -39.14
CA THR A 98 -36.10 23.21 -39.07
C THR A 98 -34.81 23.52 -39.80
N HIS A 99 -33.67 23.35 -39.13
CA HIS A 99 -32.34 23.56 -39.68
C HIS A 99 -31.60 22.23 -39.76
N ARG A 100 -30.98 21.96 -40.91
CA ARG A 100 -30.13 20.78 -41.10
C ARG A 100 -28.70 21.12 -40.74
N ILE A 101 -28.14 20.36 -39.81
CA ILE A 101 -26.75 20.43 -39.38
C ILE A 101 -25.99 19.25 -39.97
N ARG A 102 -24.84 19.51 -40.57
CA ARG A 102 -23.94 18.48 -41.11
C ARG A 102 -22.62 18.44 -40.34
N PHE A 103 -22.08 17.23 -40.13
CA PHE A 103 -20.85 16.97 -39.39
C PHE A 103 -19.78 16.40 -40.33
N TYR A 104 -18.59 16.98 -40.31
CA TYR A 104 -17.48 16.60 -41.20
C TYR A 104 -16.19 16.31 -40.44
N SER A 105 -15.30 15.52 -41.04
CA SER A 105 -13.89 15.36 -40.65
C SER A 105 -12.96 15.63 -41.83
N CYS A 106 -11.78 16.23 -41.59
CA CYS A 106 -10.70 16.41 -42.58
C CYS A 106 -9.33 16.02 -42.01
N GLY A 107 -8.32 15.87 -42.88
CA GLY A 107 -6.95 15.52 -42.51
C GLY A 107 -6.14 16.70 -41.94
N GLU A 108 -5.01 16.40 -41.28
CA GLU A 108 -4.14 17.42 -40.69
C GLU A 108 -3.52 18.34 -41.76
N ASN A 109 -3.81 19.64 -41.67
CA ASN A 109 -3.47 20.75 -42.60
C ASN A 109 -4.44 21.02 -43.76
N ASP A 110 -5.59 20.34 -43.84
CA ASP A 110 -6.66 20.76 -44.77
C ASP A 110 -7.52 21.85 -44.12
N THR A 111 -7.54 23.05 -44.72
CA THR A 111 -8.54 24.08 -44.39
C THR A 111 -9.89 23.67 -44.97
N PHE A 112 -10.92 23.62 -44.12
CA PHE A 112 -12.30 23.40 -44.55
C PHE A 112 -12.72 24.46 -45.56
N ASP A 113 -12.81 24.07 -46.83
CA ASP A 113 -13.23 24.93 -47.95
C ASP A 113 -14.56 24.46 -48.56
N GLY A 114 -15.10 23.34 -48.07
CA GLY A 114 -16.36 22.77 -48.54
C GLY A 114 -16.24 22.03 -49.87
N ALA A 115 -15.03 21.66 -50.29
CA ALA A 115 -14.76 20.90 -51.51
C ALA A 115 -13.94 19.62 -51.25
N ASP A 116 -14.53 18.48 -51.66
CA ASP A 116 -13.99 17.14 -51.95
C ASP A 116 -12.94 16.46 -51.03
N ASN A 117 -12.40 17.11 -50.02
CA ASN A 117 -11.41 16.55 -49.08
C ASN A 117 -11.99 16.29 -47.67
N GLU A 118 -13.27 16.58 -47.43
CA GLU A 118 -13.94 16.31 -46.16
C GLU A 118 -14.83 15.05 -46.20
N THR A 119 -14.77 14.24 -45.14
CA THR A 119 -15.67 13.09 -44.97
C THR A 119 -16.87 13.48 -44.12
N LEU A 120 -18.08 13.36 -44.67
CA LEU A 120 -19.32 13.58 -43.92
C LEU A 120 -19.56 12.42 -42.94
N LEU A 121 -19.56 12.73 -41.64
CA LEU A 121 -19.78 11.77 -40.56
C LEU A 121 -21.28 11.54 -40.29
N GLY A 122 -22.11 12.57 -40.52
CA GLY A 122 -23.56 12.47 -40.32
C GLY A 122 -24.29 13.80 -40.47
N THR A 123 -25.62 13.75 -40.43
CA THR A 123 -26.50 14.92 -40.51
C THR A 123 -27.63 14.84 -39.50
N VAL A 124 -28.04 15.97 -38.92
CA VAL A 124 -29.11 16.05 -37.93
C VAL A 124 -29.99 17.25 -38.22
N ASP A 125 -31.31 17.03 -38.20
CA ASP A 125 -32.31 18.08 -38.37
C ASP A 125 -32.78 18.57 -37.00
N VAL A 126 -32.71 19.88 -36.76
CA VAL A 126 -33.08 20.53 -35.50
C VAL A 126 -34.24 21.48 -35.75
N SER A 127 -35.37 21.27 -35.07
CA SER A 127 -36.56 22.12 -35.20
C SER A 127 -36.78 22.97 -33.97
N PHE A 128 -36.87 24.29 -34.12
CA PHE A 128 -37.13 25.21 -33.02
C PHE A 128 -38.60 25.56 -32.96
N THR A 129 -39.23 25.49 -31.78
CA THR A 129 -40.64 25.87 -31.61
C THR A 129 -40.81 27.16 -30.81
N SER A 130 -41.98 27.78 -30.91
CA SER A 130 -42.35 28.95 -30.09
C SER A 130 -42.25 28.75 -28.57
N ALA A 131 -42.25 27.50 -28.08
CA ALA A 131 -42.13 27.16 -26.67
C ALA A 131 -40.69 27.25 -26.12
N ASP A 132 -39.69 27.34 -27.02
CA ASP A 132 -38.25 27.35 -26.68
C ASP A 132 -37.70 28.77 -26.46
N ALA A 133 -38.58 29.77 -26.31
CA ALA A 133 -38.22 31.16 -26.07
C ALA A 133 -37.57 31.35 -24.68
N GLY A 134 -36.31 31.82 -24.65
CA GLY A 134 -35.58 32.10 -23.41
C GLY A 134 -34.65 30.99 -22.91
N VAL A 135 -34.40 29.95 -23.72
CA VAL A 135 -33.41 28.91 -23.45
C VAL A 135 -32.03 29.35 -23.95
N ASP A 136 -31.02 29.38 -23.07
CA ASP A 136 -29.64 29.79 -23.41
C ASP A 136 -28.80 28.68 -24.10
N GLU A 137 -29.17 27.40 -23.91
CA GLU A 137 -28.49 26.23 -24.49
C GLU A 137 -29.48 25.17 -24.97
N TYR A 138 -29.34 24.72 -26.21
CA TYR A 138 -30.18 23.69 -26.82
C TYR A 138 -29.39 22.40 -27.04
N TYR A 139 -29.89 21.29 -26.49
CA TYR A 139 -29.24 19.99 -26.57
C TYR A 139 -29.85 19.15 -27.70
N VAL A 140 -29.02 18.69 -28.62
CA VAL A 140 -29.41 17.85 -29.75
C VAL A 140 -28.84 16.47 -29.52
N ASN A 141 -29.71 15.48 -29.28
CA ASN A 141 -29.31 14.08 -29.23
C ASN A 141 -29.36 13.47 -30.63
N PHE A 142 -28.43 12.57 -30.94
CA PHE A 142 -28.46 11.84 -32.19
C PHE A 142 -29.29 10.55 -32.03
N ASP A 143 -30.14 10.25 -33.03
CA ASP A 143 -30.98 9.04 -33.02
C ASP A 143 -30.13 7.76 -33.06
N ALA A 144 -28.92 7.84 -33.60
CA ALA A 144 -27.88 6.81 -33.52
C ALA A 144 -26.52 7.49 -33.27
N PRO A 145 -25.59 6.84 -32.52
CA PRO A 145 -24.27 7.42 -32.28
C PRO A 145 -23.53 7.60 -33.60
N LEU A 146 -22.88 8.75 -33.77
CA LEU A 146 -21.90 8.93 -34.84
C LEU A 146 -20.62 8.23 -34.41
N VAL A 147 -20.27 7.15 -35.10
CA VAL A 147 -19.10 6.32 -34.79
C VAL A 147 -18.00 6.62 -35.78
N TRP A 148 -16.78 6.80 -35.27
CA TRP A 148 -15.58 6.91 -36.08
C TRP A 148 -14.49 5.97 -35.55
N GLU A 149 -13.76 5.35 -36.47
CA GLU A 149 -12.62 4.47 -36.18
C GLU A 149 -11.37 5.09 -36.80
N ALA A 150 -10.34 5.28 -35.99
CA ALA A 150 -9.13 5.99 -36.40
C ALA A 150 -8.31 5.17 -37.41
N ALA A 151 -8.21 5.69 -38.63
CA ALA A 151 -7.46 5.04 -39.71
C ALA A 151 -5.95 5.29 -39.65
N ASP A 152 -5.47 6.40 -39.06
CA ASP A 152 -4.09 6.58 -38.54
C ASP A 152 -4.06 7.68 -37.43
N SER A 153 -2.88 7.92 -36.83
CA SER A 153 -2.66 8.92 -35.76
C SER A 153 -2.72 10.37 -36.30
N PHE A 154 -3.84 11.07 -36.08
CA PHE A 154 -4.07 12.43 -36.63
C PHE A 154 -4.78 13.39 -35.67
N ARG A 155 -4.68 14.70 -35.96
CA ARG A 155 -5.53 15.77 -35.40
C ARG A 155 -6.90 15.79 -36.07
N PHE A 156 -7.94 16.14 -35.31
CA PHE A 156 -9.33 16.14 -35.77
C PHE A 156 -9.93 17.55 -35.74
N TYR A 157 -10.62 17.94 -36.82
CA TYR A 157 -11.41 19.17 -36.91
C TYR A 157 -12.89 18.86 -37.10
N PHE A 158 -13.75 19.39 -36.21
CA PHE A 158 -15.20 19.32 -36.30
C PHE A 158 -15.72 20.56 -36.99
N TYR A 159 -16.57 20.41 -38.01
CA TYR A 159 -17.27 21.56 -38.60
C TYR A 159 -18.80 21.44 -38.53
N ILE A 160 -19.45 22.55 -38.23
CA ILE A 160 -20.91 22.73 -38.27
C ILE A 160 -21.25 23.63 -39.46
N GLN A 161 -22.05 23.11 -40.38
CA GLN A 161 -22.62 23.88 -41.49
C GLN A 161 -24.14 23.88 -41.37
N ALA A 162 -24.73 25.08 -41.34
CA ALA A 162 -26.17 25.28 -41.43
C ALA A 162 -26.55 25.54 -42.89
N ILE A 163 -27.50 24.78 -43.43
CA ILE A 163 -27.99 24.98 -44.81
C ILE A 163 -29.43 25.49 -44.76
N GLU A 164 -29.68 26.61 -45.42
CA GLU A 164 -31.03 27.09 -45.69
C GLU A 164 -31.67 26.28 -46.82
N GLU A 165 -32.89 25.76 -46.59
CA GLU A 165 -33.73 25.21 -47.66
C GLU A 165 -34.17 26.35 -48.62
N PRO A 166 -34.41 26.08 -49.92
CA PRO A 166 -34.30 27.09 -50.98
C PRO A 166 -35.33 28.24 -50.97
N ASP A 167 -36.39 28.18 -50.14
CA ASP A 167 -37.60 28.98 -50.38
C ASP A 167 -37.95 30.04 -49.32
N THR A 168 -37.13 30.30 -48.30
CA THR A 168 -37.13 31.60 -47.57
C THR A 168 -35.88 31.74 -46.69
N PRO A 169 -35.13 32.86 -46.73
CA PRO A 169 -33.98 33.05 -45.85
C PRO A 169 -34.47 33.21 -44.40
N ARG A 170 -33.98 32.36 -43.51
CA ARG A 170 -34.29 32.34 -42.07
C ARG A 170 -32.97 32.18 -41.30
N ALA A 171 -32.40 33.31 -40.92
CA ALA A 171 -31.11 33.35 -40.23
C ALA A 171 -31.16 32.67 -38.85
N LEU A 172 -30.34 31.63 -38.65
CA LEU A 172 -30.03 31.07 -37.34
C LEU A 172 -28.92 31.93 -36.70
N ARG A 173 -29.18 32.55 -35.54
CA ARG A 173 -28.15 33.31 -34.77
C ARG A 173 -27.73 32.53 -33.53
N ILE A 174 -26.42 32.41 -33.32
CA ILE A 174 -25.79 31.73 -32.18
C ILE A 174 -24.88 32.71 -31.46
N LYS A 175 -24.87 32.62 -30.13
CA LYS A 175 -24.23 33.58 -29.22
C LYS A 175 -22.72 33.47 -29.32
N THR A 176 -22.04 34.50 -29.80
CA THR A 176 -20.58 34.66 -29.68
C THR A 176 -20.27 35.35 -28.35
N GLY A 177 -19.43 34.73 -27.52
CA GLY A 177 -18.93 35.32 -26.26
C GLY A 177 -19.09 34.50 -24.97
N ALA A 178 -19.60 33.26 -25.01
CA ALA A 178 -19.55 32.37 -23.86
C ALA A 178 -18.42 31.34 -24.07
N ALA A 179 -17.40 31.36 -23.20
CA ALA A 179 -16.27 30.43 -23.19
C ALA A 179 -16.65 28.96 -22.86
N ASN A 180 -17.92 28.56 -23.00
CA ASN A 180 -18.48 27.35 -22.42
C ASN A 180 -19.28 26.49 -23.42
N ALA A 181 -18.87 26.41 -24.69
CA ALA A 181 -19.41 25.36 -25.56
C ALA A 181 -18.70 24.03 -25.23
N ALA A 182 -19.35 23.16 -24.46
CA ALA A 182 -18.83 21.82 -24.14
C ALA A 182 -19.63 20.74 -24.89
N ALA A 183 -18.96 19.93 -25.70
CA ALA A 183 -19.55 18.71 -26.24
C ALA A 183 -19.68 17.67 -25.12
N LEU A 184 -20.91 17.29 -24.77
CA LEU A 184 -21.19 16.33 -23.71
C LEU A 184 -21.20 14.91 -24.28
N ILE A 185 -20.11 14.16 -24.12
CA ILE A 185 -20.05 12.73 -24.46
C ILE A 185 -20.70 11.93 -23.30
N ARG A 186 -21.84 11.27 -23.54
CA ARG A 186 -22.47 10.35 -22.57
C ARG A 186 -22.77 9.00 -23.20
N ASN A 187 -22.22 7.95 -22.60
CA ASN A 187 -22.56 6.56 -22.92
C ASN A 187 -23.95 6.23 -22.35
N ARG A 188 -24.90 5.84 -23.21
CA ARG A 188 -26.27 5.47 -22.81
C ARG A 188 -26.33 3.95 -22.62
N VAL A 189 -26.65 3.50 -21.40
CA VAL A 189 -27.06 2.11 -21.16
C VAL A 189 -28.54 2.09 -20.80
N ASP A 190 -29.37 1.63 -21.73
CA ASP A 190 -30.77 1.33 -21.46
C ASP A 190 -30.88 0.06 -20.61
N GLY A 191 -31.48 0.18 -19.41
CA GLY A 191 -32.39 -0.83 -18.87
C GLY A 191 -31.88 -2.20 -18.41
N SER A 192 -30.58 -2.44 -18.19
CA SER A 192 -30.10 -3.69 -17.57
C SER A 192 -29.09 -3.43 -16.45
N THR A 193 -29.27 -4.16 -15.34
CA THR A 193 -28.48 -4.13 -14.10
C THR A 193 -26.98 -3.91 -14.29
N MET A 194 -26.46 -2.83 -13.70
CA MET A 194 -25.02 -2.54 -13.63
C MET A 194 -24.40 -3.31 -12.46
N THR A 195 -23.50 -4.26 -12.75
CA THR A 195 -22.64 -4.88 -11.73
C THR A 195 -21.29 -4.17 -11.78
N VAL A 196 -20.97 -3.37 -10.75
CA VAL A 196 -19.68 -2.69 -10.65
C VAL A 196 -18.73 -3.56 -9.83
N GLY A 197 -17.79 -4.22 -10.51
CA GLY A 197 -16.62 -4.80 -9.87
C GLY A 197 -15.52 -3.76 -9.78
N GLY A 198 -15.34 -3.14 -8.62
CA GLY A 198 -14.25 -2.20 -8.37
C GLY A 198 -14.66 -0.98 -7.54
N SER A 199 -13.88 -0.73 -6.50
CA SER A 199 -14.14 0.23 -5.42
C SER A 199 -13.97 1.71 -5.82
N THR A 200 -14.94 2.30 -6.53
CA THR A 200 -15.14 3.76 -6.55
C THR A 200 -16.64 4.11 -6.58
N THR A 201 -17.07 4.99 -5.70
CA THR A 201 -18.45 5.45 -5.58
C THR A 201 -18.74 6.49 -6.67
N THR A 202 -19.44 6.11 -7.74
CA THR A 202 -19.90 7.06 -8.76
C THR A 202 -21.17 7.76 -8.28
N ARG A 203 -21.13 9.10 -8.16
CA ARG A 203 -22.29 9.92 -7.75
C ARG A 203 -23.08 10.31 -9.01
N LEU A 204 -24.30 9.80 -9.15
CA LEU A 204 -25.25 10.16 -10.20
C LEU A 204 -25.99 11.45 -9.81
N THR A 205 -25.75 12.57 -10.49
CA THR A 205 -26.59 13.77 -10.36
C THR A 205 -27.71 13.70 -11.39
N VAL A 206 -28.93 13.45 -10.94
CA VAL A 206 -30.14 13.57 -11.78
C VAL A 206 -30.48 15.06 -11.87
N ALA A 207 -30.16 15.69 -13.00
CA ALA A 207 -30.56 17.07 -13.31
C ALA A 207 -32.00 17.11 -13.82
N GLY A 208 -32.94 16.76 -12.94
CA GLY A 208 -34.33 17.19 -13.01
C GLY A 208 -34.61 17.89 -11.68
N SER A 209 -35.35 19.00 -11.67
CA SER A 209 -35.75 19.64 -10.42
C SER A 209 -36.59 18.64 -9.61
N VAL A 210 -35.95 17.90 -8.70
CA VAL A 210 -36.67 17.16 -7.67
C VAL A 210 -37.35 18.22 -6.82
N ASN A 211 -38.69 18.22 -6.80
CA ASN A 211 -39.43 18.95 -5.78
C ASN A 211 -38.87 18.48 -4.44
N ARG A 212 -38.13 19.36 -3.76
CA ARG A 212 -37.65 19.12 -2.41
C ARG A 212 -38.73 19.58 -1.46
N THR A 213 -39.14 18.70 -0.58
CA THR A 213 -40.05 19.05 0.50
C THR A 213 -39.22 19.81 1.53
N VAL A 214 -39.46 21.12 1.64
CA VAL A 214 -38.73 22.01 2.55
C VAL A 214 -39.55 22.17 3.82
N TRP A 215 -38.92 21.95 4.97
CA TRP A 215 -39.46 22.11 6.31
C TRP A 215 -39.26 23.53 6.81
N HIS A 216 -40.34 24.22 7.17
CA HIS A 216 -40.31 25.56 7.79
C HIS A 216 -40.93 25.61 9.21
N GLY A 217 -41.19 24.46 9.83
CA GLY A 217 -42.01 24.37 11.04
C GLY A 217 -43.52 24.38 10.75
N ASP A 218 -44.32 23.97 11.73
CA ASP A 218 -45.79 23.92 11.63
C ASP A 218 -46.49 25.16 12.20
N GLY A 219 -45.74 26.12 12.75
CA GLY A 219 -46.27 27.32 13.41
C GLY A 219 -47.03 27.04 14.71
N GLY A 220 -46.89 25.83 15.28
CA GLY A 220 -47.56 25.37 16.48
C GLY A 220 -47.00 25.98 17.78
N THR A 221 -47.86 26.15 18.80
CA THR A 221 -47.46 26.73 20.10
C THR A 221 -46.82 25.74 21.07
N ASP A 222 -46.76 24.45 20.73
CA ASP A 222 -46.19 23.38 21.55
C ASP A 222 -44.70 23.12 21.30
N GLY A 223 -44.13 23.75 20.27
CA GLY A 223 -42.69 23.74 19.97
C GLY A 223 -42.14 22.36 19.57
N ILE A 224 -43.02 21.43 19.19
CA ILE A 224 -42.68 20.10 18.68
C ILE A 224 -43.62 19.81 17.52
N ALA A 225 -43.06 19.54 16.34
CA ALA A 225 -43.85 19.23 15.17
C ALA A 225 -43.62 17.78 14.73
N ASP A 226 -44.69 17.06 14.42
CA ASP A 226 -44.60 15.69 13.91
C ASP A 226 -43.93 15.69 12.53
N TRP A 227 -43.13 14.67 12.24
CA TRP A 227 -42.76 14.25 10.89
C TRP A 227 -43.39 12.88 10.68
N ASP A 228 -44.42 12.85 9.84
CA ASP A 228 -45.14 11.65 9.44
C ASP A 228 -45.59 11.76 7.97
N SER A 229 -46.32 10.75 7.49
CA SER A 229 -46.94 10.72 6.16
C SER A 229 -48.42 11.10 6.14
N VAL A 230 -48.95 11.63 7.25
CA VAL A 230 -50.40 11.81 7.47
C VAL A 230 -50.74 13.28 7.70
N SER A 231 -49.97 13.95 8.54
CA SER A 231 -50.09 15.34 8.94
C SER A 231 -49.51 16.25 7.87
N SER A 232 -50.25 17.30 7.53
CA SER A 232 -49.73 18.37 6.68
C SER A 232 -48.91 19.32 7.57
N ASN A 233 -47.59 19.19 7.57
CA ASN A 233 -46.66 19.91 8.44
C ASN A 233 -45.41 20.43 7.73
N TRP A 234 -45.14 20.01 6.48
CA TRP A 234 -43.87 20.29 5.81
C TRP A 234 -43.68 21.73 5.38
N ASN A 235 -44.64 22.28 4.66
CA ASN A 235 -44.53 23.64 4.12
C ASN A 235 -45.50 24.57 4.85
N ALA A 236 -45.20 24.87 6.13
CA ALA A 236 -46.08 25.62 7.04
C ALA A 236 -47.52 25.06 7.06
N GLY A 237 -47.62 23.73 7.10
CA GLY A 237 -48.87 22.99 7.13
C GLY A 237 -49.58 22.79 5.79
N SER A 238 -48.95 23.12 4.65
CA SER A 238 -49.61 23.01 3.33
C SER A 238 -49.46 21.67 2.60
N ALA A 239 -48.60 20.75 3.08
CA ALA A 239 -48.41 19.42 2.49
C ALA A 239 -47.90 18.40 3.53
N SER A 240 -48.21 17.12 3.31
CA SER A 240 -47.68 15.97 4.06
C SER A 240 -46.46 15.37 3.34
N PHE A 241 -45.57 14.71 4.08
CA PHE A 241 -44.43 14.01 3.49
C PHE A 241 -44.85 12.70 2.82
N THR A 242 -44.19 12.35 1.72
CA THR A 242 -44.32 11.05 1.07
C THR A 242 -42.97 10.34 1.01
N ASP A 243 -42.95 9.04 1.30
CA ASP A 243 -41.74 8.24 1.17
C ASP A 243 -41.12 8.36 -0.24
N GLY A 244 -39.80 8.41 -0.29
CA GLY A 244 -39.04 8.67 -1.50
C GLY A 244 -38.89 10.15 -1.87
N GLU A 245 -39.50 11.09 -1.13
CA GLU A 245 -39.23 12.51 -1.30
C GLU A 245 -37.89 12.91 -0.68
N ALA A 246 -37.24 13.90 -1.29
CA ALA A 246 -36.08 14.55 -0.71
C ALA A 246 -36.55 15.60 0.30
N VAL A 247 -36.00 15.53 1.50
CA VAL A 247 -36.36 16.35 2.65
C VAL A 247 -35.25 17.36 2.93
N LEU A 248 -35.62 18.63 3.09
CA LEU A 248 -34.72 19.71 3.47
C LEU A 248 -35.26 20.42 4.73
N PHE A 249 -34.47 20.43 5.80
CA PHE A 249 -34.66 21.30 6.95
C PHE A 249 -33.81 22.55 6.77
N ASP A 250 -34.42 23.70 6.53
CA ASP A 250 -33.73 24.95 6.20
C ASP A 250 -33.71 25.97 7.35
N GLU A 251 -33.22 27.18 7.04
CA GLU A 251 -32.94 28.30 7.95
C GLU A 251 -34.15 29.09 8.44
N VAL A 252 -35.34 28.88 7.86
CA VAL A 252 -36.49 29.76 8.12
C VAL A 252 -37.15 29.33 9.44
N PHE A 253 -36.53 29.73 10.54
CA PHE A 253 -37.02 29.55 11.90
C PHE A 253 -38.14 30.56 12.20
N ASP A 254 -39.30 30.08 12.66
CA ASP A 254 -40.41 30.93 13.11
C ASP A 254 -40.29 31.38 14.57
N GLY A 255 -39.35 30.82 15.34
CA GLY A 255 -39.12 31.17 16.73
C GLY A 255 -39.27 30.02 17.72
N ASP A 256 -40.06 28.98 17.39
CA ASP A 256 -40.55 28.00 18.38
C ASP A 256 -40.39 26.52 17.99
N SER A 257 -40.13 26.17 16.73
CA SER A 257 -40.22 24.77 16.22
C SER A 257 -38.87 24.10 15.87
N SER A 258 -37.92 24.00 16.80
CA SER A 258 -36.63 23.31 16.58
C SER A 258 -36.67 21.79 16.77
N ARG A 259 -37.73 21.26 17.39
CA ARG A 259 -37.88 19.83 17.70
C ARG A 259 -38.82 19.16 16.71
N VAL A 260 -38.33 18.12 16.05
CA VAL A 260 -39.03 17.35 15.02
C VAL A 260 -39.32 15.96 15.57
N ASN A 261 -40.57 15.65 15.81
CA ASN A 261 -41.02 14.37 16.33
C ASN A 261 -41.21 13.36 15.20
N LEU A 262 -40.26 12.45 15.02
CA LEU A 262 -40.38 11.38 14.03
C LEU A 262 -41.46 10.40 14.47
N VAL A 263 -42.45 10.15 13.61
CA VAL A 263 -43.55 9.23 13.87
C VAL A 263 -43.59 8.14 12.81
N GLY A 264 -43.41 6.89 13.23
CA GLY A 264 -43.41 5.72 12.35
C GLY A 264 -42.11 5.55 11.54
N ASP A 265 -42.20 4.77 10.48
CA ASP A 265 -41.11 4.51 9.56
C ASP A 265 -41.10 5.59 8.47
N LEU A 266 -39.99 6.33 8.36
CA LEU A 266 -39.83 7.42 7.41
C LEU A 266 -38.73 7.06 6.43
N SER A 267 -39.05 6.93 5.14
CA SER A 267 -38.10 6.52 4.09
C SER A 267 -37.87 7.63 3.05
N PRO A 268 -37.31 8.79 3.43
CA PRO A 268 -36.99 9.85 2.47
C PRO A 268 -35.88 9.40 1.50
N ALA A 269 -35.83 9.99 0.31
CA ALA A 269 -34.73 9.75 -0.63
C ALA A 269 -33.40 10.36 -0.13
N VAL A 270 -33.48 11.46 0.61
CA VAL A 270 -32.36 12.09 1.33
C VAL A 270 -32.93 13.04 2.38
N VAL A 271 -32.24 13.18 3.50
CA VAL A 271 -32.51 14.18 4.53
C VAL A 271 -31.36 15.17 4.54
N SER A 272 -31.62 16.42 4.23
CA SER A 272 -30.65 17.51 4.31
C SER A 272 -31.02 18.45 5.43
N VAL A 273 -30.09 18.72 6.34
CA VAL A 273 -30.26 19.71 7.41
C VAL A 273 -29.26 20.82 7.16
N ALA A 274 -29.76 21.98 6.76
CA ALA A 274 -28.98 23.15 6.38
C ALA A 274 -29.37 24.32 7.29
N ASN A 275 -28.69 24.43 8.44
CA ASN A 275 -28.89 25.51 9.41
C ASN A 275 -27.58 26.27 9.73
N THR A 276 -27.63 27.60 9.68
CA THR A 276 -26.56 28.60 9.62
C THR A 276 -26.89 29.73 10.58
N SER A 277 -25.92 30.15 11.37
CA SER A 277 -26.17 30.83 12.63
C SER A 277 -26.72 32.24 12.49
N GLY A 278 -26.30 33.02 11.50
CA GLY A 278 -26.68 34.43 11.42
C GLY A 278 -26.44 35.25 12.72
N GLY A 279 -25.70 34.71 13.71
CA GLY A 279 -25.52 35.26 15.06
C GLY A 279 -26.17 34.51 16.24
N LEU A 280 -27.02 33.49 16.02
CA LEU A 280 -27.57 32.58 17.06
C LEU A 280 -27.29 31.14 16.62
N VAL A 281 -27.01 30.16 17.48
CA VAL A 281 -26.72 28.78 17.01
C VAL A 281 -28.04 28.03 16.83
N PRO A 282 -28.62 27.91 15.61
CA PRO A 282 -29.84 27.14 15.40
C PRO A 282 -29.57 25.68 15.70
N THR A 283 -30.52 25.02 16.35
CA THR A 283 -30.49 23.60 16.67
C THR A 283 -31.72 22.95 16.07
N TYR A 284 -31.56 21.86 15.34
CA TYR A 284 -32.64 20.91 15.10
C TYR A 284 -32.46 19.73 16.06
N GLU A 285 -33.55 19.22 16.62
CA GLU A 285 -33.53 17.99 17.41
C GLU A 285 -34.57 17.01 16.85
N PHE A 286 -34.11 15.85 16.40
CA PHE A 286 -34.99 14.74 16.04
C PHE A 286 -35.36 13.97 17.32
N VAL A 287 -36.64 13.89 17.63
CA VAL A 287 -37.20 13.19 18.78
C VAL A 287 -38.25 12.17 18.30
N GLY A 288 -38.92 11.50 19.24
CA GLY A 288 -40.05 10.62 18.91
C GLY A 288 -39.69 9.15 18.79
N SER A 289 -40.73 8.32 18.66
CA SER A 289 -40.58 6.86 18.56
C SER A 289 -40.34 6.37 17.13
N GLY A 290 -40.46 7.23 16.13
CA GLY A 290 -40.21 6.92 14.73
C GLY A 290 -38.71 6.80 14.40
N ARG A 291 -38.44 6.39 13.16
CA ARG A 291 -37.09 6.14 12.64
C ARG A 291 -36.95 6.55 11.17
N LEU A 292 -35.72 6.88 10.79
CA LEU A 292 -35.27 7.01 9.41
C LEU A 292 -34.85 5.63 8.87
N THR A 293 -35.46 5.22 7.76
CA THR A 293 -35.25 3.92 7.12
C THR A 293 -35.04 4.06 5.61
N GLY A 294 -34.80 2.94 4.93
CA GLY A 294 -34.69 2.88 3.47
C GLY A 294 -33.32 3.31 2.92
N ALA A 295 -33.28 3.58 1.61
CA ALA A 295 -32.02 3.81 0.89
C ALA A 295 -31.45 5.23 1.05
N GLY A 296 -32.22 6.16 1.62
CA GLY A 296 -31.81 7.55 1.77
C GLY A 296 -30.64 7.75 2.74
N GLY A 297 -29.95 8.88 2.58
CA GLY A 297 -28.86 9.30 3.48
C GLY A 297 -29.23 10.55 4.28
N LEU A 298 -28.41 10.86 5.29
CA LEU A 298 -28.50 12.07 6.10
C LEU A 298 -27.33 13.00 5.74
N ALA A 299 -27.61 14.27 5.47
CA ALA A 299 -26.62 15.27 5.12
C ALA A 299 -26.77 16.51 6.01
N ARG A 300 -25.66 17.00 6.57
CA ARG A 300 -25.61 18.17 7.44
C ARG A 300 -24.72 19.25 6.83
N SER A 301 -25.21 20.48 6.77
CA SER A 301 -24.52 21.67 6.23
C SER A 301 -24.93 22.97 6.96
N GLY A 302 -24.14 24.04 6.82
CA GLY A 302 -24.27 25.23 7.68
C GLY A 302 -23.57 25.03 9.03
N ASP A 303 -23.46 26.04 9.88
CA ASP A 303 -22.64 25.97 11.12
C ASP A 303 -23.40 25.49 12.39
N GLY A 304 -24.72 25.31 12.32
CA GLY A 304 -25.56 24.88 13.45
C GLY A 304 -25.40 23.42 13.88
N THR A 305 -26.29 22.96 14.77
CA THR A 305 -26.27 21.59 15.32
C THR A 305 -27.55 20.83 14.97
N LEU A 306 -27.43 19.55 14.62
CA LEU A 306 -28.52 18.57 14.58
C LEU A 306 -28.33 17.57 15.72
N THR A 307 -29.28 17.47 16.64
CA THR A 307 -29.28 16.47 17.71
C THR A 307 -30.19 15.29 17.35
N ILE A 308 -29.70 14.06 17.49
CA ILE A 308 -30.46 12.83 17.19
C ILE A 308 -30.86 12.15 18.50
N SER A 309 -32.12 12.32 18.89
CA SER A 309 -32.70 11.84 20.16
C SER A 309 -33.91 10.91 19.93
N ASN A 310 -34.27 10.58 18.69
CA ASN A 310 -35.42 9.71 18.39
C ASN A 310 -35.12 8.27 18.85
N THR A 311 -36.07 7.62 19.52
CA THR A 311 -35.86 6.29 20.12
C THR A 311 -36.05 5.13 19.14
N GLY A 312 -36.63 5.41 17.97
CA GLY A 312 -36.71 4.42 16.89
C GLY A 312 -35.32 4.21 16.28
N ILE A 313 -34.91 2.95 16.10
CA ILE A 313 -33.59 2.61 15.57
C ILE A 313 -33.53 3.01 14.10
N ASN A 314 -32.70 4.01 13.79
CA ASN A 314 -32.45 4.45 12.43
C ASN A 314 -31.67 3.35 11.69
N ASP A 315 -32.20 2.86 10.56
CA ASP A 315 -31.63 1.73 9.79
C ASP A 315 -31.48 2.05 8.30
N TYR A 316 -31.49 3.35 7.95
CA TYR A 316 -31.21 3.82 6.61
C TYR A 316 -29.82 3.35 6.12
N THR A 317 -29.70 3.02 4.84
CA THR A 317 -28.47 2.47 4.26
C THR A 317 -27.63 3.51 3.51
N GLY A 318 -28.19 4.69 3.23
CA GLY A 318 -27.45 5.80 2.64
C GLY A 318 -26.39 6.35 3.60
N GLY A 319 -25.38 7.03 3.07
CA GLY A 319 -24.31 7.62 3.89
C GLY A 319 -24.81 8.74 4.78
N THR A 320 -24.12 8.94 5.91
CA THR A 320 -24.26 10.12 6.76
C THR A 320 -23.13 11.09 6.44
N GLY A 321 -23.43 12.28 5.96
CA GLY A 321 -22.45 13.31 5.58
C GLY A 321 -22.55 14.54 6.47
N ILE A 322 -21.42 15.05 6.95
CA ILE A 322 -21.33 16.32 7.68
C ILE A 322 -20.40 17.23 6.88
N GLY A 323 -20.94 18.14 6.08
CA GLY A 323 -20.15 19.08 5.30
C GLY A 323 -19.64 20.26 6.15
N GLU A 324 -20.46 20.70 7.10
CA GLU A 324 -20.21 21.78 8.05
C GLU A 324 -21.15 21.62 9.26
N GLY A 325 -20.82 22.24 10.39
CA GLY A 325 -21.62 22.21 11.62
C GLY A 325 -21.52 20.88 12.36
N THR A 326 -22.48 20.62 13.24
CA THR A 326 -22.42 19.48 14.17
C THR A 326 -23.60 18.51 13.99
N ILE A 327 -23.34 17.21 13.94
CA ILE A 327 -24.31 16.19 14.33
C ILE A 327 -23.97 15.73 15.75
N LYS A 328 -24.93 15.79 16.67
CA LYS A 328 -24.79 15.44 18.08
C LYS A 328 -25.73 14.29 18.44
N LEU A 329 -25.26 13.33 19.24
CA LEU A 329 -26.12 12.23 19.73
C LEU A 329 -26.89 12.62 20.99
N GLY A 330 -28.16 12.22 21.05
CA GLY A 330 -29.01 12.22 22.24
C GLY A 330 -29.29 10.80 22.77
N ILE A 331 -28.91 9.77 22.00
CA ILE A 331 -29.05 8.34 22.34
C ILE A 331 -27.91 7.52 21.75
N THR A 332 -27.66 6.33 22.30
CA THR A 332 -26.75 5.32 21.73
C THR A 332 -27.23 4.86 20.36
N ASP A 333 -26.30 4.76 19.41
CA ASP A 333 -26.57 4.39 18.01
C ASP A 333 -27.69 5.25 17.39
N GLY A 334 -27.68 6.54 17.68
CA GLY A 334 -28.64 7.49 17.09
C GLY A 334 -28.53 7.54 15.56
N LEU A 335 -27.34 7.34 14.98
CA LEU A 335 -27.19 7.16 13.54
C LEU A 335 -27.27 5.69 13.14
N SER A 336 -27.61 5.42 11.88
CA SER A 336 -27.61 4.05 11.35
C SER A 336 -26.23 3.41 11.40
N THR A 337 -26.15 2.25 12.05
CA THR A 337 -24.92 1.47 12.20
C THR A 337 -24.42 0.87 10.89
N ALA A 338 -25.29 0.79 9.88
CA ALA A 338 -24.96 0.34 8.53
C ALA A 338 -24.46 1.47 7.62
N SER A 339 -24.58 2.74 8.04
CA SER A 339 -24.18 3.89 7.24
C SER A 339 -22.68 4.19 7.37
N SER A 340 -22.07 4.62 6.28
CA SER A 340 -20.75 5.26 6.32
C SER A 340 -20.90 6.72 6.76
N LEU A 341 -20.12 7.13 7.75
CA LEU A 341 -20.00 8.51 8.20
C LEU A 341 -18.86 9.20 7.44
N THR A 342 -19.17 10.31 6.78
CA THR A 342 -18.21 11.15 6.05
C THR A 342 -18.26 12.56 6.64
N ILE A 343 -17.13 13.02 7.16
CA ILE A 343 -17.02 14.31 7.86
C ILE A 343 -16.08 15.22 7.07
N GLY A 344 -16.53 16.43 6.79
CA GLY A 344 -15.76 17.49 6.14
C GLY A 344 -16.34 17.98 4.81
N GLY A 345 -15.89 19.14 4.38
CA GLY A 345 -16.41 19.99 3.32
C GLY A 345 -15.43 21.12 2.96
N SER A 346 -15.93 22.22 2.39
CA SER A 346 -15.09 23.30 1.85
C SER A 346 -14.85 24.46 2.83
N THR A 347 -15.69 24.63 3.85
CA THR A 347 -15.69 25.76 4.79
C THR A 347 -16.04 25.31 6.21
N GLY A 348 -15.71 26.11 7.23
CA GLY A 348 -16.11 25.89 8.62
C GLY A 348 -15.44 24.69 9.30
N ILE A 349 -16.07 24.17 10.36
CA ILE A 349 -15.71 22.92 11.04
C ILE A 349 -16.86 21.94 10.82
N ALA A 350 -16.55 20.69 10.52
CA ALA A 350 -17.53 19.60 10.46
C ALA A 350 -17.29 18.66 11.64
N SER A 351 -18.29 18.53 12.51
CA SER A 351 -18.16 17.88 13.81
C SER A 351 -19.19 16.77 14.01
N PHE A 352 -18.73 15.63 14.52
CA PHE A 352 -19.59 14.59 15.07
C PHE A 352 -19.37 14.47 16.57
N ALA A 353 -20.43 14.72 17.36
CA ALA A 353 -20.37 14.73 18.82
C ALA A 353 -21.13 13.54 19.42
N LEU A 354 -20.41 12.63 20.08
CA LEU A 354 -20.97 11.43 20.73
C LEU A 354 -21.77 11.76 21.98
N ASN A 355 -21.43 12.84 22.69
CA ASN A 355 -22.19 13.36 23.84
C ASN A 355 -22.48 12.31 24.95
N GLY A 356 -21.54 11.39 25.18
CA GLY A 356 -21.64 10.33 26.18
C GLY A 356 -22.40 9.10 25.73
N PHE A 357 -22.69 8.98 24.43
CA PHE A 357 -23.36 7.84 23.84
C PHE A 357 -22.44 7.09 22.87
N ASP A 358 -22.49 5.76 22.90
CA ASP A 358 -21.78 4.93 21.93
C ASP A 358 -22.42 5.06 20.53
N GLN A 359 -21.59 4.92 19.49
CA GLN A 359 -22.04 4.86 18.11
C GLN A 359 -21.24 3.85 17.31
N ALA A 360 -21.93 2.94 16.63
CA ALA A 360 -21.37 2.14 15.56
C ALA A 360 -21.65 2.76 14.18
N VAL A 361 -20.68 2.70 13.26
CA VAL A 361 -20.83 3.08 11.85
C VAL A 361 -20.20 2.01 10.97
N ALA A 362 -20.67 1.89 9.72
CA ALA A 362 -20.03 1.01 8.75
C ALA A 362 -18.64 1.54 8.37
N GLY A 363 -18.53 2.84 8.15
CA GLY A 363 -17.25 3.45 7.81
C GLY A 363 -17.07 4.85 8.37
N LEU A 364 -15.82 5.27 8.47
CA LEU A 364 -15.42 6.60 8.92
C LEU A 364 -14.49 7.23 7.89
N ASN A 365 -14.92 8.34 7.30
CA ASN A 365 -14.20 9.01 6.23
C ASN A 365 -14.10 10.51 6.51
N SER A 366 -13.03 11.13 6.01
CA SER A 366 -12.95 12.57 5.86
C SER A 366 -13.18 12.99 4.40
N SER A 367 -13.67 14.21 4.18
CA SER A 367 -13.77 14.83 2.85
C SER A 367 -13.47 16.32 2.88
N GLY A 368 -13.12 16.88 1.74
CA GLY A 368 -12.90 18.32 1.61
C GLY A 368 -11.59 18.82 2.23
N SER A 369 -11.52 20.13 2.48
CA SER A 369 -10.32 20.81 3.00
C SER A 369 -10.51 21.40 4.40
N ASN A 370 -11.71 21.34 4.95
CA ASN A 370 -11.98 21.80 6.31
C ASN A 370 -11.56 20.76 7.37
N LEU A 371 -11.57 21.17 8.65
CA LEU A 371 -11.27 20.27 9.75
C LEU A 371 -12.47 19.36 10.02
N ALA A 372 -12.29 18.07 9.78
CA ALA A 372 -13.19 17.01 10.21
C ALA A 372 -12.86 16.61 11.64
N GLU A 373 -13.84 16.61 12.54
CA GLU A 373 -13.64 16.22 13.93
C GLU A 373 -14.70 15.24 14.44
N VAL A 374 -14.26 14.33 15.30
CA VAL A 374 -15.12 13.52 16.17
C VAL A 374 -14.77 13.86 17.60
N VAL A 375 -15.77 14.18 18.42
CA VAL A 375 -15.61 14.54 19.83
C VAL A 375 -16.58 13.76 20.71
N ASN A 376 -16.28 13.63 22.00
CA ASN A 376 -17.29 13.21 22.97
C ASN A 376 -18.14 14.41 23.43
N GLY A 377 -17.54 15.31 24.22
CA GLY A 377 -18.22 16.49 24.75
C GLY A 377 -19.15 16.18 25.92
N SER A 378 -18.81 15.15 26.70
CA SER A 378 -19.55 14.68 27.88
C SER A 378 -18.60 13.95 28.82
N ALA A 379 -18.77 14.15 30.13
CA ALA A 379 -17.98 13.45 31.15
C ALA A 379 -18.16 11.93 31.11
N THR A 380 -19.30 11.44 30.59
CA THR A 380 -19.55 10.02 30.39
C THR A 380 -18.69 9.53 29.21
N PRO A 381 -17.81 8.52 29.39
CA PRO A 381 -17.06 7.94 28.28
C PRO A 381 -17.97 7.43 27.17
N ALA A 382 -17.52 7.55 25.93
CA ALA A 382 -18.23 7.04 24.75
C ALA A 382 -17.34 6.19 23.85
N THR A 383 -17.93 5.35 23.01
CA THR A 383 -17.23 4.46 22.09
C THR A 383 -17.66 4.72 20.66
N LEU A 384 -16.70 5.00 19.78
CA LEU A 384 -16.91 4.97 18.33
C LEU A 384 -16.48 3.61 17.78
N THR A 385 -17.42 2.85 17.23
CA THR A 385 -17.16 1.56 16.58
C THR A 385 -17.23 1.69 15.06
N VAL A 386 -16.19 1.26 14.35
CA VAL A 386 -16.14 1.22 12.88
C VAL A 386 -16.10 -0.24 12.42
N SER A 387 -17.14 -0.70 11.74
CA SER A 387 -17.33 -2.13 11.41
C SER A 387 -16.83 -2.56 10.03
N ASN A 388 -16.52 -1.63 9.13
CA ASN A 388 -15.87 -1.92 7.87
C ASN A 388 -14.52 -1.20 7.79
N GLY A 389 -14.51 0.07 7.40
CA GLY A 389 -13.26 0.80 7.20
C GLY A 389 -13.48 2.24 6.75
N GLY A 390 -12.47 2.83 6.15
CA GLY A 390 -12.50 4.20 5.65
C GLY A 390 -11.15 4.88 5.79
N ALA A 391 -11.06 6.11 5.31
CA ALA A 391 -9.88 6.94 5.43
C ALA A 391 -10.24 8.23 6.16
N PHE A 392 -9.79 8.36 7.40
CA PHE A 392 -10.08 9.51 8.23
C PHE A 392 -8.81 10.30 8.46
N SER A 393 -8.77 11.51 7.90
CA SER A 393 -7.67 12.48 8.06
C SER A 393 -7.99 13.61 9.02
N GLY A 394 -9.15 13.54 9.66
CA GLY A 394 -9.56 14.48 10.68
C GLY A 394 -8.91 14.18 12.03
N ARG A 395 -9.49 14.79 13.05
CA ARG A 395 -9.10 14.61 14.45
C ARG A 395 -10.19 13.83 15.19
N ILE A 396 -9.79 12.90 16.06
CA ILE A 396 -10.68 12.30 17.05
C ILE A 396 -10.23 12.74 18.45
N GLY A 397 -11.10 13.46 19.15
CA GLY A 397 -10.90 14.04 20.49
C GLY A 397 -10.90 15.59 20.49
N ASP A 398 -10.37 16.19 21.55
CA ASP A 398 -10.46 17.63 21.89
C ASP A 398 -9.73 18.59 20.90
N PRO A 399 -10.34 19.71 20.45
CA PRO A 399 -9.68 20.72 19.62
C PRO A 399 -8.53 21.49 20.30
N SER A 400 -8.61 21.63 21.61
CA SER A 400 -7.90 22.64 22.38
C SER A 400 -6.62 22.14 23.04
N LEU A 401 -6.38 20.82 23.02
CA LEU A 401 -5.33 20.13 23.78
C LEU A 401 -5.42 20.43 25.29
N ASP A 402 -6.59 20.83 25.78
CA ASP A 402 -6.85 21.11 27.18
C ASP A 402 -7.24 19.83 27.89
N SER A 403 -6.33 19.33 28.73
CA SER A 403 -6.55 18.13 29.55
C SER A 403 -7.71 18.25 30.56
N THR A 404 -8.36 19.41 30.69
CA THR A 404 -9.46 19.64 31.63
C THR A 404 -10.86 19.48 31.01
N ASP A 405 -10.96 19.21 29.71
CA ASP A 405 -12.24 19.06 29.04
C ASP A 405 -12.66 17.59 28.83
N ASP A 406 -13.98 17.39 28.75
CA ASP A 406 -14.59 16.08 28.54
C ASP A 406 -14.71 15.71 27.03
N PHE A 407 -13.93 16.36 26.15
CA PHE A 407 -14.03 16.14 24.70
C PHE A 407 -13.24 14.94 24.21
N ASN A 408 -12.19 14.53 24.94
CA ASN A 408 -11.29 13.46 24.53
C ASN A 408 -11.60 12.07 25.15
N ASN A 409 -12.52 12.00 26.12
CA ASN A 409 -12.87 10.75 26.81
C ASN A 409 -13.73 9.83 25.93
N LEU A 410 -13.12 9.28 24.88
CA LEU A 410 -13.74 8.33 23.99
C LEU A 410 -12.76 7.21 23.60
N SER A 411 -13.32 6.03 23.34
CA SER A 411 -12.59 4.86 22.82
C SER A 411 -12.92 4.64 21.34
N VAL A 412 -11.99 4.02 20.61
CA VAL A 412 -12.18 3.65 19.20
C VAL A 412 -12.10 2.14 19.06
N VAL A 413 -13.12 1.55 18.44
CA VAL A 413 -13.20 0.11 18.18
C VAL A 413 -13.24 -0.14 16.69
N LYS A 414 -12.32 -0.97 16.19
CA LYS A 414 -12.30 -1.46 14.82
C LYS A 414 -12.73 -2.92 14.76
N THR A 415 -13.83 -3.19 14.06
CA THR A 415 -14.38 -4.53 13.85
C THR A 415 -14.56 -4.82 12.35
N GLY A 416 -14.91 -6.05 11.99
CA GLY A 416 -15.13 -6.50 10.59
C GLY A 416 -13.91 -6.37 9.67
N ALA A 417 -14.02 -6.83 8.42
CA ALA A 417 -12.85 -7.15 7.59
C ALA A 417 -12.09 -5.95 6.98
N GLY A 418 -12.70 -4.76 6.89
CA GLY A 418 -12.11 -3.62 6.19
C GLY A 418 -10.92 -2.96 6.91
N THR A 419 -10.32 -1.96 6.26
CA THR A 419 -9.23 -1.16 6.82
C THR A 419 -9.73 0.22 7.23
N LEU A 420 -9.55 0.58 8.49
CA LEU A 420 -9.65 1.96 8.96
C LEU A 420 -8.26 2.60 8.90
N ASN A 421 -8.08 3.52 7.97
CA ASN A 421 -6.85 4.24 7.75
C ASN A 421 -6.91 5.59 8.45
N MET A 422 -6.09 5.74 9.49
CA MET A 422 -5.93 6.99 10.23
C MET A 422 -4.87 7.83 9.51
N VAL A 423 -5.32 8.70 8.61
CA VAL A 423 -4.49 9.49 7.67
C VAL A 423 -4.24 10.89 8.24
N GLY A 424 -3.50 11.02 9.34
CA GLY A 424 -3.20 12.34 9.89
C GLY A 424 -2.86 12.32 11.38
N SER A 425 -2.08 13.30 11.81
CA SER A 425 -1.31 13.27 13.06
C SER A 425 -1.98 13.98 14.24
N PHE A 426 -3.30 13.97 14.35
CA PHE A 426 -4.01 14.77 15.38
C PHE A 426 -5.16 14.04 16.07
N ASN A 427 -5.02 12.75 16.41
CA ASN A 427 -5.95 12.14 17.36
C ASN A 427 -5.43 12.29 18.79
N ASN A 428 -6.32 12.66 19.69
CA ASN A 428 -6.01 12.90 21.10
C ASN A 428 -7.08 12.32 22.03
N TYR A 429 -7.94 11.42 21.54
CA TYR A 429 -8.79 10.62 22.42
C TYR A 429 -7.96 9.86 23.46
N SER A 430 -8.50 9.74 24.67
CA SER A 430 -7.80 9.18 25.84
C SER A 430 -8.21 7.74 26.17
N GLY A 431 -9.29 7.23 25.56
CA GLY A 431 -9.75 5.86 25.73
C GLY A 431 -8.96 4.84 24.92
N THR A 432 -9.40 3.58 25.01
CA THR A 432 -8.74 2.42 24.40
C THR A 432 -8.90 2.41 22.88
N THR A 433 -7.85 1.99 22.16
CA THR A 433 -7.97 1.50 20.78
C THR A 433 -8.16 -0.02 20.78
N THR A 434 -9.34 -0.51 20.41
CA THR A 434 -9.62 -1.95 20.32
C THR A 434 -9.72 -2.39 18.86
N VAL A 435 -9.06 -3.46 18.47
CA VAL A 435 -9.13 -4.04 17.13
C VAL A 435 -9.53 -5.51 17.24
N THR A 436 -10.82 -5.81 17.00
CA THR A 436 -11.35 -7.18 17.02
C THR A 436 -11.47 -7.81 15.63
N GLY A 437 -11.32 -7.01 14.57
CA GLY A 437 -11.35 -7.49 13.19
C GLY A 437 -10.81 -6.50 12.17
N GLY A 438 -10.33 -7.03 11.03
CA GLY A 438 -9.80 -6.22 9.93
C GLY A 438 -8.53 -5.50 10.32
N THR A 439 -8.30 -4.32 9.75
CA THR A 439 -7.06 -3.54 9.97
C THR A 439 -7.35 -2.14 10.53
N TYR A 440 -6.67 -1.78 11.62
CA TYR A 440 -6.49 -0.41 12.06
C TYR A 440 -5.10 0.05 11.62
N MET A 441 -5.03 1.02 10.71
CA MET A 441 -3.79 1.45 10.08
C MET A 441 -3.40 2.84 10.58
N ILE A 442 -2.14 2.96 11.01
CA ILE A 442 -1.55 4.19 11.53
C ILE A 442 -0.27 4.52 10.76
N SER A 443 0.02 5.81 10.63
CA SER A 443 1.30 6.30 10.10
C SER A 443 2.19 6.96 11.16
N ASP A 444 1.64 7.22 12.34
CA ASP A 444 2.30 7.77 13.51
C ASP A 444 1.60 7.30 14.80
N ASP A 445 2.20 7.57 15.97
CA ASP A 445 1.67 7.12 17.27
C ASP A 445 0.39 7.88 17.67
N LEU A 446 0.20 9.10 17.18
CA LEU A 446 -1.02 9.89 17.38
C LEU A 446 -2.19 9.32 16.59
N GLY A 447 -1.97 8.39 15.66
CA GLY A 447 -3.01 7.52 15.10
C GLY A 447 -3.75 6.69 16.18
N LEU A 448 -3.16 6.52 17.37
CA LEU A 448 -3.69 5.73 18.50
C LEU A 448 -4.24 6.60 19.64
N GLY A 449 -4.50 7.89 19.38
CA GLY A 449 -4.99 8.83 20.38
C GLY A 449 -3.87 9.50 21.19
N ALA A 450 -4.21 10.10 22.33
CA ALA A 450 -3.24 10.77 23.20
C ALA A 450 -2.31 9.72 23.86
N PRO A 451 -0.98 9.91 23.86
CA PRO A 451 -0.07 9.01 24.56
C PRO A 451 -0.30 9.08 26.07
N PRO A 452 -0.49 7.95 26.77
CA PRO A 452 -0.60 7.94 28.23
C PRO A 452 0.67 8.50 28.89
N ALA A 453 0.50 9.33 29.93
CA ALA A 453 1.61 9.89 30.70
C ALA A 453 2.41 8.81 31.46
N GLU A 454 1.72 7.75 31.88
CA GLU A 454 2.27 6.57 32.55
C GLU A 454 1.81 5.31 31.84
N ALA A 455 2.48 4.17 32.09
CA ALA A 455 2.11 2.90 31.47
C ALA A 455 0.68 2.48 31.84
N THR A 456 -0.19 2.42 30.83
CA THR A 456 -1.62 2.12 30.99
C THR A 456 -1.95 0.79 30.31
N ALA A 457 -2.45 -0.16 31.10
CA ALA A 457 -2.99 -1.42 30.60
C ALA A 457 -4.16 -1.18 29.64
N ASP A 458 -4.32 -2.04 28.65
CA ASP A 458 -5.43 -1.98 27.68
C ASP A 458 -5.53 -0.64 26.92
N ALA A 459 -4.43 0.11 26.79
CA ALA A 459 -4.40 1.28 25.93
C ALA A 459 -4.61 0.88 24.46
N ILE A 460 -4.09 -0.30 24.09
CA ILE A 460 -4.33 -0.96 22.81
C ILE A 460 -4.75 -2.41 23.09
N VAL A 461 -5.87 -2.84 22.52
CA VAL A 461 -6.35 -4.22 22.62
C VAL A 461 -6.45 -4.82 21.21
N LEU A 462 -5.77 -5.94 20.97
CA LEU A 462 -5.90 -6.72 19.73
C LEU A 462 -6.57 -8.04 20.06
N ASP A 463 -7.73 -8.31 19.47
CA ASP A 463 -8.52 -9.52 19.73
C ASP A 463 -9.09 -10.11 18.43
N GLY A 464 -8.21 -10.61 17.58
CA GLY A 464 -8.50 -11.10 16.22
C GLY A 464 -8.21 -10.09 15.11
N GLY A 465 -7.90 -8.84 15.46
CA GLY A 465 -7.62 -7.75 14.54
C GLY A 465 -6.15 -7.54 14.18
N THR A 466 -5.92 -6.59 13.26
CA THR A 466 -4.58 -6.18 12.81
C THR A 466 -4.31 -4.72 13.13
N LEU A 467 -3.19 -4.44 13.82
CA LEU A 467 -2.57 -3.11 13.86
C LEU A 467 -1.54 -3.02 12.75
N ARG A 468 -1.74 -2.12 11.79
CA ARG A 468 -0.79 -1.85 10.70
C ARG A 468 -0.10 -0.52 10.92
N ALA A 469 1.19 -0.56 11.21
CA ALA A 469 2.07 0.59 11.09
C ALA A 469 2.52 0.73 9.63
N HIS A 470 2.34 1.91 9.07
CA HIS A 470 2.61 2.21 7.67
C HIS A 470 3.39 3.51 7.49
N LEU A 471 4.55 3.47 6.84
CA LEU A 471 5.22 4.68 6.38
C LEU A 471 4.67 5.04 4.99
N ALA A 472 3.92 6.14 4.86
CA ALA A 472 3.25 6.50 3.59
C ALA A 472 4.23 6.94 2.48
N SER A 473 5.38 7.51 2.84
CA SER A 473 6.42 7.93 1.91
C SER A 473 7.78 8.00 2.58
N GLY A 474 8.84 7.79 1.81
CA GLY A 474 10.23 7.83 2.27
C GLY A 474 10.97 6.51 2.09
N THR A 475 12.30 6.58 2.14
CA THR A 475 13.20 5.43 2.11
C THR A 475 13.95 5.41 3.44
N GLY A 476 13.89 4.30 4.17
CA GLY A 476 14.61 4.19 5.44
C GLY A 476 13.88 4.81 6.63
N GLY A 477 14.22 4.36 7.84
CA GLY A 477 13.80 5.01 9.09
C GLY A 477 13.29 4.05 10.16
N SER A 478 12.82 4.64 11.25
CA SER A 478 12.18 3.94 12.36
C SER A 478 10.97 4.70 12.86
N PHE A 479 9.92 3.99 13.22
CA PHE A 479 8.72 4.49 13.89
C PHE A 479 8.64 3.85 15.27
N ALA A 480 8.27 4.59 16.30
CA ALA A 480 8.10 4.06 17.64
C ALA A 480 6.66 4.26 18.12
N ILE A 481 6.06 3.19 18.62
CA ILE A 481 4.82 3.27 19.40
C ILE A 481 5.22 3.60 20.85
N ASN A 482 4.52 4.55 21.48
CA ASN A 482 4.83 4.99 22.83
C ASN A 482 4.75 3.80 23.81
N ALA A 483 5.81 3.60 24.60
CA ALA A 483 5.94 2.46 25.51
C ALA A 483 4.90 2.44 26.64
N ASN A 484 4.28 3.58 26.94
CA ASN A 484 3.23 3.68 27.95
C ASN A 484 1.86 3.18 27.44
N ARG A 485 1.70 2.96 26.12
CA ARG A 485 0.53 2.27 25.58
C ARG A 485 0.74 0.78 25.72
N LEU A 486 0.32 0.16 26.82
CA LEU A 486 0.45 -1.28 26.94
C LEU A 486 -0.51 -1.98 25.97
N ILE A 487 -0.01 -3.02 25.29
CA ILE A 487 -0.78 -3.80 24.32
C ILE A 487 -1.28 -5.07 24.99
N THR A 488 -2.58 -5.33 24.91
CA THR A 488 -3.20 -6.58 25.35
C THR A 488 -3.65 -7.41 24.15
N LEU A 489 -3.21 -8.67 24.10
CA LEU A 489 -3.68 -9.68 23.15
C LEU A 489 -4.84 -10.46 23.78
N GLY A 490 -6.06 -10.21 23.29
CA GLY A 490 -7.26 -10.96 23.67
C GLY A 490 -7.20 -12.41 23.20
N ASN A 491 -8.24 -13.20 23.51
CA ASN A 491 -8.28 -14.62 23.17
C ASN A 491 -8.18 -14.91 21.66
N GLY A 492 -8.61 -13.98 20.81
CA GLY A 492 -8.45 -14.03 19.34
C GLY A 492 -7.04 -13.71 18.85
N GLY A 493 -6.12 -13.32 19.73
CA GLY A 493 -4.75 -12.92 19.39
C GLY A 493 -4.70 -11.56 18.68
N GLY A 494 -3.54 -11.21 18.13
CA GLY A 494 -3.37 -9.95 17.40
C GLY A 494 -2.34 -10.07 16.29
N THR A 495 -2.55 -9.33 15.21
CA THR A 495 -1.57 -9.20 14.13
C THR A 495 -0.93 -7.82 14.15
N ILE A 496 0.40 -7.76 14.05
CA ILE A 496 1.14 -6.53 13.81
C ILE A 496 1.73 -6.57 12.40
N GLN A 497 1.36 -5.58 11.60
CA GLN A 497 1.87 -5.38 10.24
C GLN A 497 2.78 -4.16 10.19
N THR A 498 3.93 -4.32 9.55
CA THR A 498 4.91 -3.26 9.36
C THR A 498 5.15 -3.07 7.86
N THR A 499 4.68 -1.96 7.30
CA THR A 499 4.63 -1.73 5.84
C THR A 499 5.25 -0.39 5.44
N THR A 500 5.94 -0.35 4.29
CA THR A 500 6.44 0.88 3.66
C THR A 500 6.49 0.63 2.13
N PRO A 501 6.35 1.67 1.28
CA PRO A 501 6.52 1.56 -0.17
C PRO A 501 7.91 1.08 -0.59
N SER A 502 8.98 1.47 0.13
CA SER A 502 10.35 1.09 -0.19
C SER A 502 11.32 1.24 0.98
N GLY A 503 12.51 0.64 0.84
CA GLY A 503 13.61 0.72 1.82
C GLY A 503 13.41 -0.15 3.06
N ALA A 504 14.46 -0.26 3.87
CA ALA A 504 14.39 -0.92 5.17
C ALA A 504 13.74 0.02 6.20
N TRP A 505 12.71 -0.45 6.88
CA TRP A 505 12.00 0.32 7.92
C TRP A 505 11.77 -0.55 9.15
N SER A 506 11.73 0.08 10.31
CA SER A 506 11.50 -0.62 11.58
C SER A 506 10.42 0.05 12.40
N VAL A 507 9.63 -0.76 13.08
CA VAL A 507 8.67 -0.33 14.09
C VAL A 507 9.14 -0.84 15.43
N THR A 508 9.42 0.07 16.35
CA THR A 508 9.89 -0.25 17.70
C THR A 508 8.76 -0.09 18.70
N TYR A 509 8.59 -1.10 19.54
CA TYR A 509 7.70 -1.06 20.69
C TYR A 509 8.44 -1.53 21.93
N ASN A 510 8.65 -0.60 22.87
CA ASN A 510 9.39 -0.85 24.11
C ASN A 510 8.45 -1.10 25.32
N GLY A 511 7.14 -0.99 25.12
CA GLY A 511 6.15 -1.33 26.14
C GLY A 511 5.99 -2.84 26.31
N VAL A 512 5.19 -3.23 27.30
CA VAL A 512 4.86 -4.64 27.56
C VAL A 512 3.65 -5.05 26.73
N ILE A 513 3.78 -6.14 25.96
CA ILE A 513 2.63 -6.89 25.43
C ILE A 513 2.21 -7.96 26.44
N SER A 514 0.92 -8.05 26.76
CA SER A 514 0.35 -9.01 27.71
C SER A 514 -0.91 -9.70 27.16
N GLY A 515 -1.47 -10.67 27.90
CA GLY A 515 -2.73 -11.33 27.56
C GLY A 515 -2.61 -12.79 27.11
N PRO A 516 -3.72 -13.52 26.98
CA PRO A 516 -3.68 -14.94 26.63
C PRO A 516 -3.43 -15.21 25.14
N GLY A 517 -3.64 -14.22 24.26
CA GLY A 517 -3.62 -14.37 22.82
C GLY A 517 -2.25 -14.59 22.19
N SER A 518 -2.25 -15.08 20.95
CA SER A 518 -1.06 -15.18 20.10
C SER A 518 -0.72 -13.86 19.42
N LEU A 519 0.57 -13.64 19.15
CA LEU A 519 1.05 -12.54 18.33
C LEU A 519 1.44 -13.03 16.93
N THR A 520 0.90 -12.44 15.88
CA THR A 520 1.33 -12.70 14.50
C THR A 520 2.03 -11.48 13.91
N LYS A 521 3.29 -11.63 13.52
CA LYS A 521 4.05 -10.63 12.76
C LYS A 521 3.98 -10.96 11.27
N THR A 522 3.50 -10.02 10.47
CA THR A 522 3.52 -10.14 8.99
C THR A 522 4.16 -8.93 8.32
N SER A 523 4.20 -8.95 6.99
CA SER A 523 4.80 -7.91 6.12
C SER A 523 6.33 -7.81 6.24
N ALA A 524 6.99 -7.31 5.19
CA ALA A 524 8.44 -7.45 5.00
C ALA A 524 9.31 -6.72 6.05
N GLN A 525 8.78 -5.69 6.73
CA GLN A 525 9.59 -4.79 7.55
C GLN A 525 9.90 -5.37 8.94
N THR A 526 10.74 -4.65 9.70
CA THR A 526 11.16 -5.10 11.02
C THR A 526 10.19 -4.65 12.11
N LEU A 527 9.78 -5.57 12.98
CA LEU A 527 9.20 -5.26 14.29
C LEU A 527 10.26 -5.48 15.36
N VAL A 528 10.53 -4.47 16.18
CA VAL A 528 11.46 -4.53 17.31
C VAL A 528 10.66 -4.52 18.61
N LEU A 529 10.81 -5.58 19.41
CA LEU A 529 10.21 -5.70 20.74
C LEU A 529 11.29 -5.48 21.81
N GLY A 530 11.21 -4.34 22.49
CA GLY A 530 12.16 -3.96 23.54
C GLY A 530 11.69 -4.24 24.97
N GLY A 531 10.39 -4.42 25.19
CA GLY A 531 9.81 -4.67 26.51
C GLY A 531 9.96 -6.12 27.00
N ALA A 532 9.61 -6.34 28.27
CA ALA A 532 9.45 -7.68 28.84
C ALA A 532 8.03 -8.18 28.62
N ASN A 533 7.80 -8.91 27.52
CA ASN A 533 6.47 -9.31 27.10
C ASN A 533 6.01 -10.57 27.85
N THR A 534 4.76 -10.53 28.32
CA THR A 534 4.19 -11.52 29.25
C THR A 534 3.01 -12.28 28.68
N TYR A 535 2.65 -12.05 27.42
CA TYR A 535 1.57 -12.80 26.77
C TYR A 535 1.94 -14.28 26.63
N THR A 536 0.95 -15.16 26.79
CA THR A 536 1.18 -16.62 26.87
C THR A 536 0.91 -17.36 25.57
N GLY A 537 0.15 -16.78 24.65
CA GLY A 537 -0.06 -17.37 23.33
C GLY A 537 1.21 -17.34 22.49
N PRO A 538 1.35 -18.23 21.49
CA PRO A 538 2.56 -18.31 20.67
C PRO A 538 2.77 -17.05 19.83
N THR A 539 4.02 -16.81 19.45
CA THR A 539 4.40 -15.78 18.48
C THR A 539 4.67 -16.43 17.13
N THR A 540 4.01 -15.98 16.06
CA THR A 540 4.25 -16.44 14.68
C THR A 540 4.86 -15.31 13.86
N VAL A 541 6.01 -15.57 13.23
CA VAL A 541 6.66 -14.68 12.27
C VAL A 541 6.39 -15.20 10.87
N SER A 542 5.30 -14.73 10.25
CA SER A 542 4.91 -15.18 8.90
C SER A 542 5.73 -14.51 7.80
N ALA A 543 6.16 -13.26 8.03
CA ALA A 543 6.98 -12.52 7.08
C ALA A 543 7.79 -11.40 7.74
N GLY A 544 8.91 -11.04 7.10
CA GLY A 544 9.79 -9.96 7.54
C GLY A 544 10.54 -10.30 8.81
N PHE A 545 10.99 -9.27 9.52
CA PHE A 545 11.90 -9.45 10.65
C PHE A 545 11.18 -9.23 11.98
N LEU A 546 11.25 -10.21 12.88
CA LEU A 546 11.01 -10.01 14.30
C LEU A 546 12.36 -9.90 15.00
N ARG A 547 12.61 -8.75 15.62
CA ARG A 547 13.78 -8.50 16.44
C ARG A 547 13.39 -8.34 17.90
N VAL A 548 13.96 -9.16 18.76
CA VAL A 548 13.70 -9.11 20.20
C VAL A 548 14.92 -8.54 20.91
N ASN A 549 14.75 -7.38 21.53
CA ASN A 549 15.75 -6.74 22.39
C ASN A 549 15.39 -6.92 23.89
N GLY A 550 14.13 -7.24 24.20
CA GLY A 550 13.65 -7.56 25.54
C GLY A 550 13.48 -9.06 25.77
N SER A 551 12.35 -9.46 26.36
CA SER A 551 12.00 -10.88 26.58
C SER A 551 10.59 -11.22 26.07
N LEU A 552 10.40 -12.49 25.70
CA LEU A 552 9.11 -13.10 25.35
C LEU A 552 8.95 -14.38 26.18
N VAL A 553 7.91 -14.50 27.00
CA VAL A 553 7.66 -15.77 27.70
C VAL A 553 7.09 -16.85 26.76
N SER A 554 6.53 -16.46 25.61
CA SER A 554 5.90 -17.34 24.63
C SER A 554 6.91 -18.10 23.77
N GLU A 555 6.47 -19.21 23.17
CA GLU A 555 7.16 -19.84 22.04
C GLU A 555 7.13 -18.93 20.79
N VAL A 556 8.18 -19.03 19.96
CA VAL A 556 8.31 -18.31 18.68
C VAL A 556 8.41 -19.31 17.54
N THR A 557 7.53 -19.19 16.55
CA THR A 557 7.56 -19.93 15.29
C THR A 557 7.88 -18.99 14.14
N VAL A 558 8.92 -19.31 13.37
CA VAL A 558 9.38 -18.54 12.21
C VAL A 558 9.05 -19.33 10.95
N GLN A 559 8.18 -18.78 10.11
CA GLN A 559 7.74 -19.42 8.87
C GLN A 559 8.70 -19.11 7.72
N SER A 560 8.48 -19.72 6.55
CA SER A 560 9.40 -19.68 5.39
C SER A 560 9.81 -18.29 4.87
N SER A 561 9.06 -17.23 5.19
CA SER A 561 9.37 -15.84 4.80
C SER A 561 9.69 -14.93 5.99
N GLY A 562 9.75 -15.52 7.19
CA GLY A 562 10.07 -14.86 8.43
C GLY A 562 11.55 -14.95 8.76
N TYR A 563 12.01 -13.92 9.46
CA TYR A 563 13.33 -13.83 10.04
C TYR A 563 13.19 -13.53 11.52
N PHE A 564 13.88 -14.28 12.35
CA PHE A 564 14.05 -13.96 13.75
C PHE A 564 15.49 -13.49 13.98
N SER A 565 15.64 -12.40 14.71
CA SER A 565 16.93 -11.90 15.15
C SER A 565 16.83 -11.43 16.60
N ALA A 566 17.91 -11.58 17.36
CA ALA A 566 17.99 -10.96 18.67
C ALA A 566 18.83 -9.69 18.58
N GLY A 567 18.46 -8.67 19.38
CA GLY A 567 19.07 -7.34 19.32
C GLY A 567 20.58 -7.32 19.45
N LEU A 568 21.25 -6.49 18.64
CA LEU A 568 22.64 -6.12 18.85
C LEU A 568 22.71 -5.11 20.00
N GLY A 569 23.36 -5.47 21.10
CA GLY A 569 23.71 -4.53 22.17
C GLY A 569 23.41 -5.04 23.57
N SER A 570 24.51 -5.39 24.26
CA SER A 570 24.61 -5.76 25.67
C SER A 570 24.33 -7.23 26.02
N VAL A 571 25.22 -7.75 26.85
CA VAL A 571 25.24 -9.12 27.37
C VAL A 571 23.89 -9.44 28.03
N GLY A 572 23.15 -10.37 27.44
CA GLY A 572 21.83 -10.82 27.91
C GLY A 572 20.77 -10.85 26.82
N GLY A 573 21.07 -11.49 25.67
CA GLY A 573 20.24 -11.51 24.46
C GLY A 573 18.77 -11.93 24.65
N ALA A 574 17.99 -11.94 23.57
CA ALA A 574 16.55 -12.23 23.61
C ALA A 574 16.25 -13.51 24.42
N SER A 575 15.47 -13.40 25.50
CA SER A 575 14.98 -14.57 26.24
C SER A 575 13.60 -14.93 25.71
N ILE A 576 13.46 -16.13 25.11
CA ILE A 576 12.21 -16.62 24.54
C ILE A 576 11.80 -17.99 25.13
N GLY A 577 10.49 -18.27 25.18
CA GLY A 577 9.95 -19.51 25.76
C GLY A 577 10.27 -20.79 24.97
N GLY A 578 10.49 -20.67 23.66
CA GLY A 578 10.79 -21.76 22.73
C GLY A 578 11.05 -21.20 21.33
N LEU A 579 11.75 -21.94 20.48
CA LEU A 579 12.06 -21.52 19.11
C LEU A 579 11.79 -22.63 18.10
N THR A 580 10.93 -22.37 17.13
CA THR A 580 10.72 -23.23 15.97
C THR A 580 11.04 -22.44 14.70
N LEU A 581 12.05 -22.87 13.98
CA LEU A 581 12.34 -22.40 12.63
C LEU A 581 11.73 -23.43 11.67
N GLU A 582 10.63 -23.09 10.99
CA GLU A 582 10.09 -23.96 9.94
C GLU A 582 11.06 -24.02 8.74
N SER A 583 10.81 -24.88 7.75
CA SER A 583 11.63 -24.90 6.53
C SER A 583 11.71 -23.52 5.89
N ASN A 584 12.93 -23.01 5.74
CA ASN A 584 13.30 -21.67 5.27
C ASN A 584 12.95 -20.50 6.21
N GLY A 585 12.40 -20.75 7.40
CA GLY A 585 12.30 -19.76 8.45
C GLY A 585 13.69 -19.49 9.03
N ARG A 586 14.15 -18.25 8.99
CA ARG A 586 15.57 -17.95 9.18
C ARG A 586 15.86 -17.38 10.56
N LEU A 587 16.85 -17.93 11.23
CA LEU A 587 17.60 -17.20 12.25
C LEU A 587 18.58 -16.28 11.53
N GLN A 588 18.41 -14.97 11.72
CA GLN A 588 19.30 -13.97 11.16
C GLN A 588 20.27 -13.46 12.21
N TYR A 589 21.55 -13.47 11.83
CA TYR A 589 22.62 -12.87 12.61
C TYR A 589 23.36 -11.78 11.84
N TYR A 590 23.73 -10.70 12.55
CA TYR A 590 24.51 -9.58 12.03
C TYR A 590 25.88 -9.55 12.72
N PHE A 591 26.96 -9.65 11.95
CA PHE A 591 28.33 -9.51 12.46
C PHE A 591 28.76 -8.04 12.43
N ASP A 592 28.85 -7.39 13.58
CA ASP A 592 29.65 -6.16 13.71
C ASP A 592 31.11 -6.52 14.04
N SER A 593 32.00 -5.65 13.59
CA SER A 593 33.44 -5.82 13.44
C SER A 593 34.25 -6.12 14.71
N LEU A 594 33.72 -6.01 15.93
CA LEU A 594 34.60 -6.06 17.13
C LEU A 594 34.11 -6.76 18.40
N ASP A 595 32.88 -7.27 18.54
CA ASP A 595 32.50 -8.00 19.77
C ASP A 595 31.45 -9.11 19.53
N LEU A 596 31.90 -10.38 19.64
CA LEU A 596 31.06 -11.60 19.55
C LEU A 596 30.74 -12.23 20.93
N THR A 597 30.93 -11.50 22.03
CA THR A 597 31.04 -12.10 23.37
C THR A 597 29.70 -12.37 24.09
N GLY A 598 28.56 -12.45 23.40
CA GLY A 598 27.27 -12.75 24.02
C GLY A 598 26.50 -13.85 23.30
N ALA A 599 25.91 -14.79 24.04
CA ALA A 599 24.81 -15.59 23.52
C ALA A 599 23.63 -14.66 23.19
N ILE A 600 23.15 -14.70 21.96
CA ILE A 600 22.25 -13.65 21.46
C ILE A 600 20.80 -14.05 21.61
N THR A 601 20.48 -15.34 21.53
CA THR A 601 19.14 -15.86 21.82
C THR A 601 19.22 -16.88 22.94
N THR A 602 18.65 -16.55 24.09
CA THR A 602 18.39 -17.51 25.16
C THR A 602 17.02 -18.13 24.95
N VAL A 603 16.94 -19.45 24.87
CA VAL A 603 15.68 -20.18 24.73
C VAL A 603 15.45 -21.00 25.98
N THR A 604 14.37 -20.76 26.71
CA THR A 604 14.06 -21.47 27.96
C THR A 604 13.22 -22.75 27.75
N GLY A 605 12.97 -23.10 26.49
CA GLY A 605 12.26 -24.32 26.09
C GLY A 605 12.94 -25.00 24.91
N SER A 606 12.17 -25.77 24.13
CA SER A 606 12.71 -26.54 23.02
C SER A 606 13.09 -25.67 21.83
N VAL A 607 14.08 -26.15 21.07
CA VAL A 607 14.53 -25.56 19.81
C VAL A 607 14.34 -26.56 18.68
N THR A 608 13.64 -26.16 17.62
CA THR A 608 13.42 -26.97 16.41
C THR A 608 13.93 -26.20 15.19
N ILE A 609 14.82 -26.82 14.41
CA ILE A 609 15.46 -26.20 13.24
C ILE A 609 15.05 -26.95 11.97
N GLY A 610 14.32 -26.28 11.08
CA GLY A 610 14.00 -26.75 9.73
C GLY A 610 15.17 -26.58 8.76
N SER A 611 15.08 -27.22 7.59
CA SER A 611 16.00 -27.01 6.47
C SER A 611 16.00 -25.54 6.00
N GLY A 612 17.11 -24.96 5.57
CA GLY A 612 17.11 -23.58 5.02
C GLY A 612 17.11 -22.45 6.06
N ALA A 613 17.34 -22.78 7.34
CA ALA A 613 16.98 -21.93 8.47
C ALA A 613 18.08 -20.98 8.97
N LEU A 614 19.26 -20.93 8.35
CA LEU A 614 20.33 -20.04 8.78
C LEU A 614 20.57 -18.92 7.77
N LEU A 615 20.56 -17.67 8.24
CA LEU A 615 21.07 -16.54 7.48
C LEU A 615 22.12 -15.79 8.30
N LEU A 616 23.37 -15.92 7.89
CA LEU A 616 24.50 -15.17 8.43
C LEU A 616 24.72 -13.95 7.53
N THR A 617 24.44 -12.75 8.07
CA THR A 617 24.65 -11.48 7.36
C THR A 617 25.89 -10.78 7.93
N VAL A 618 26.94 -10.69 7.13
CA VAL A 618 28.13 -9.91 7.47
C VAL A 618 27.86 -8.46 7.07
N ASP A 619 28.10 -7.51 7.98
CA ASP A 619 28.03 -6.10 7.61
C ASP A 619 29.05 -5.81 6.48
N ALA A 620 28.72 -4.92 5.55
CA ALA A 620 29.60 -4.58 4.43
C ALA A 620 30.97 -4.06 4.90
N ALA A 621 31.06 -3.52 6.12
CA ALA A 621 32.31 -3.12 6.74
C ALA A 621 33.17 -4.31 7.25
N SER A 622 32.57 -5.46 7.53
CA SER A 622 33.22 -6.64 8.13
C SER A 622 33.53 -7.76 7.14
N THR A 623 33.20 -7.62 5.85
CA THR A 623 33.46 -8.63 4.80
C THR A 623 34.95 -8.87 4.49
N ALA A 624 35.87 -8.13 5.11
CA ALA A 624 37.32 -8.25 4.90
C ALA A 624 38.11 -8.60 6.19
N VAL A 625 37.42 -8.85 7.31
CA VAL A 625 38.08 -9.13 8.59
C VAL A 625 38.20 -10.64 8.80
N GLU A 626 39.43 -11.16 8.70
CA GLU A 626 39.77 -12.50 9.18
C GLU A 626 39.70 -12.55 10.71
N ARG A 627 39.15 -13.64 11.22
CA ARG A 627 38.97 -13.88 12.65
C ARG A 627 40.01 -14.87 13.15
N PRO A 628 40.52 -14.70 14.38
CA PRO A 628 41.46 -15.65 14.98
C PRO A 628 40.90 -17.08 14.95
N LEU A 629 41.76 -18.06 14.67
CA LEU A 629 41.42 -19.48 14.74
C LEU A 629 40.91 -19.87 16.13
N GLY A 630 39.83 -20.66 16.19
CA GLY A 630 39.24 -21.14 17.43
C GLY A 630 38.35 -20.13 18.16
N GLU A 631 38.10 -18.96 17.57
CA GLU A 631 37.12 -18.02 18.10
C GLU A 631 35.72 -18.62 18.00
N LYS A 632 35.00 -18.66 19.12
CA LYS A 632 33.71 -19.32 19.28
C LYS A 632 32.59 -18.31 19.52
N LEU A 633 31.54 -18.42 18.73
CA LEU A 633 30.30 -17.64 18.81
C LEU A 633 29.16 -18.54 19.27
N THR A 634 28.35 -18.08 20.23
CA THR A 634 27.09 -18.76 20.61
C THR A 634 25.91 -18.10 19.92
N ILE A 635 25.27 -18.82 19.00
CA ILE A 635 24.10 -18.31 18.26
C ILE A 635 22.77 -18.66 18.93
N ILE A 636 22.72 -19.76 19.69
CA ILE A 636 21.57 -20.16 20.51
C ILE A 636 22.11 -20.72 21.83
N ASP A 637 21.59 -20.23 22.95
CA ASP A 637 21.77 -20.82 24.28
C ASP A 637 20.42 -21.37 24.74
N TYR A 638 20.28 -22.69 24.79
CA TYR A 638 19.01 -23.33 25.13
C TYR A 638 19.08 -24.03 26.48
N SER A 639 18.10 -23.76 27.32
CA SER A 639 17.93 -24.37 28.64
C SER A 639 16.48 -24.83 28.77
N GLY A 640 16.22 -25.96 29.43
CA GLY A 640 14.85 -26.40 29.72
C GLY A 640 14.10 -27.17 28.62
N GLY A 641 14.73 -27.46 27.47
CA GLY A 641 14.15 -28.27 26.39
C GLY A 641 15.17 -29.08 25.59
N SER A 642 14.72 -29.70 24.50
CA SER A 642 15.58 -30.42 23.55
C SER A 642 15.83 -29.61 22.28
N LEU A 643 17.01 -29.77 21.68
CA LEU A 643 17.31 -29.30 20.33
C LEU A 643 17.02 -30.41 19.31
N THR A 644 16.32 -30.07 18.22
CA THR A 644 16.09 -30.97 17.08
C THR A 644 16.31 -30.27 15.76
N GLY A 645 16.76 -31.02 14.76
CA GLY A 645 17.06 -30.49 13.42
C GLY A 645 18.45 -29.88 13.30
N THR A 646 18.80 -29.43 12.10
CA THR A 646 20.11 -28.86 11.75
C THR A 646 19.96 -27.72 10.75
N PHE A 647 20.88 -26.77 10.79
CA PHE A 647 20.94 -25.68 9.81
C PHE A 647 21.47 -26.20 8.47
N GLU A 648 20.76 -25.93 7.38
CA GLU A 648 21.13 -26.36 6.02
C GLU A 648 21.46 -27.86 5.87
N GLY A 649 20.98 -28.71 6.79
CA GLY A 649 21.35 -30.13 6.81
C GLY A 649 22.79 -30.40 7.26
N LEU A 650 23.54 -29.39 7.71
CA LEU A 650 24.91 -29.54 8.19
C LEU A 650 24.95 -30.45 9.42
N PRO A 651 25.75 -31.52 9.40
CA PRO A 651 25.93 -32.35 10.59
C PRO A 651 26.74 -31.61 11.66
N GLU A 652 26.81 -32.20 12.86
CA GLU A 652 27.75 -31.76 13.91
C GLU A 652 29.18 -31.69 13.35
N GLY A 653 29.86 -30.56 13.55
CA GLY A 653 31.19 -30.28 13.01
C GLY A 653 31.23 -29.86 11.53
N GLY A 654 30.09 -29.79 10.84
CA GLY A 654 30.02 -29.29 9.47
C GLY A 654 30.50 -27.83 9.36
N THR A 655 31.02 -27.45 8.20
CA THR A 655 31.59 -26.11 7.98
C THR A 655 30.68 -25.21 7.15
N LEU A 656 30.78 -23.90 7.38
CA LEU A 656 30.09 -22.85 6.64
C LEU A 656 31.03 -21.66 6.43
N ASP A 657 31.12 -21.19 5.19
CA ASP A 657 31.91 -20.01 4.84
C ASP A 657 31.08 -18.73 4.96
N VAL A 658 31.67 -17.72 5.59
CA VAL A 658 31.03 -16.44 5.92
C VAL A 658 32.06 -15.32 5.74
N GLY A 659 32.02 -14.67 4.56
CA GLY A 659 33.08 -13.74 4.18
C GLY A 659 34.43 -14.48 4.06
N PRO A 660 35.53 -13.97 4.67
CA PRO A 660 36.83 -14.62 4.62
C PRO A 660 37.01 -15.75 5.66
N ASN A 661 35.97 -16.05 6.45
CA ASN A 661 36.07 -16.98 7.58
C ASN A 661 35.29 -18.26 7.30
N THR A 662 35.87 -19.39 7.69
CA THR A 662 35.16 -20.68 7.74
C THR A 662 34.82 -20.99 9.20
N PHE A 663 33.57 -21.38 9.46
CA PHE A 663 33.09 -21.76 10.78
C PHE A 663 32.67 -23.23 10.82
N ALA A 664 33.15 -23.99 11.80
CA ALA A 664 32.57 -25.28 12.16
C ALA A 664 31.38 -25.07 13.11
N ILE A 665 30.25 -25.73 12.83
CA ILE A 665 29.06 -25.67 13.67
C ILE A 665 29.05 -26.78 14.72
N SER A 666 28.66 -26.45 15.94
CA SER A 666 28.33 -27.42 16.98
C SER A 666 26.93 -27.17 17.52
N TYR A 667 26.15 -28.23 17.69
CA TYR A 667 24.76 -28.22 18.18
C TYR A 667 24.65 -28.66 19.65
N ASN A 668 25.72 -29.19 20.24
CA ASN A 668 25.70 -29.85 21.55
C ASN A 668 26.78 -29.35 22.51
N ASP A 669 27.29 -28.15 22.28
CA ASP A 669 28.33 -27.53 23.11
C ASP A 669 27.72 -26.94 24.39
N ASP A 670 27.56 -27.77 25.43
CA ASP A 670 26.97 -27.35 26.72
C ASP A 670 25.57 -26.72 26.57
N SER A 671 24.70 -27.42 25.84
CA SER A 671 23.33 -26.95 25.49
C SER A 671 23.32 -25.63 24.71
N LYS A 672 24.34 -25.41 23.88
CA LYS A 672 24.42 -24.27 22.97
C LYS A 672 24.63 -24.73 21.54
N VAL A 673 24.11 -23.92 20.61
CA VAL A 673 24.51 -23.96 19.21
C VAL A 673 25.59 -22.90 19.00
N THR A 674 26.75 -23.33 18.52
CA THR A 674 27.95 -22.50 18.44
C THR A 674 28.61 -22.61 17.08
N LEU A 675 29.28 -21.54 16.67
CA LEU A 675 30.11 -21.45 15.47
C LEU A 675 31.55 -21.18 15.90
N THR A 676 32.48 -22.03 15.49
CA THR A 676 33.90 -21.88 15.82
C THR A 676 34.71 -21.66 14.56
N THR A 677 35.52 -20.61 14.50
CA THR A 677 36.40 -20.35 13.35
C THR A 677 37.39 -21.50 13.18
N VAL A 678 37.54 -21.99 11.95
CA VAL A 678 38.44 -23.07 11.54
C VAL A 678 39.21 -22.69 10.27
N ILE A 679 40.32 -23.37 10.01
CA ILE A 679 41.04 -23.25 8.74
C ILE A 679 40.33 -24.16 7.72
N SER A 680 39.92 -23.61 6.57
CA SER A 680 39.31 -24.39 5.48
C SER A 680 40.32 -25.05 4.55
N ASN A 681 41.50 -24.42 4.33
CA ASN A 681 42.56 -24.99 3.50
C ASN A 681 43.89 -25.18 4.28
N PRO A 682 44.24 -26.42 4.64
CA PRO A 682 45.53 -26.74 5.27
C PRO A 682 46.75 -26.25 4.49
N TYR A 683 46.69 -26.22 3.15
CA TYR A 683 47.77 -25.67 2.31
C TYR A 683 47.97 -24.18 2.55
N GLU A 684 46.90 -23.38 2.63
CA GLU A 684 47.04 -21.92 2.80
C GLU A 684 47.62 -21.55 4.16
N ALA A 685 47.23 -22.28 5.21
CA ALA A 685 47.83 -22.13 6.53
C ALA A 685 49.32 -22.52 6.52
N TRP A 686 49.67 -23.60 5.83
CA TRP A 686 51.05 -24.01 5.65
C TRP A 686 51.85 -22.99 4.81
N ALA A 687 51.32 -22.52 3.69
CA ALA A 687 51.97 -21.57 2.79
C ALA A 687 52.24 -20.24 3.51
N THR A 688 51.27 -19.74 4.28
CA THR A 688 51.44 -18.53 5.10
C THR A 688 52.56 -18.67 6.13
N ALA A 689 52.73 -19.86 6.70
CA ALA A 689 53.74 -20.11 7.71
C ALA A 689 55.14 -20.36 7.13
N ASN A 690 55.23 -20.92 5.92
CA ASN A 690 56.49 -21.45 5.38
C ASN A 690 57.02 -20.68 4.16
N ILE A 691 56.18 -19.96 3.41
CA ILE A 691 56.57 -19.17 2.24
C ILE A 691 56.67 -17.69 2.64
N THR A 692 57.88 -17.15 2.64
CA THR A 692 58.15 -15.80 3.18
C THR A 692 58.86 -14.91 2.17
N GLY A 693 59.09 -13.64 2.52
CA GLY A 693 59.88 -12.72 1.69
C GLY A 693 59.20 -12.25 0.39
N GLY A 694 57.90 -12.51 0.21
CA GLY A 694 57.15 -12.14 -0.99
C GLY A 694 57.34 -13.10 -2.16
N ALA A 695 57.85 -14.31 -1.89
CA ALA A 695 57.89 -15.39 -2.89
C ALA A 695 56.48 -15.82 -3.31
N ALA A 696 56.38 -16.44 -4.50
CA ALA A 696 55.10 -16.88 -5.06
C ALA A 696 54.55 -18.06 -4.24
N ALA A 697 53.35 -17.89 -3.67
CA ALA A 697 52.78 -18.81 -2.68
C ALA A 697 51.59 -19.64 -3.21
N GLY A 698 51.30 -19.57 -4.50
CA GLY A 698 50.27 -20.39 -5.13
C GLY A 698 50.63 -21.87 -5.09
N PHE A 699 49.61 -22.75 -5.10
CA PHE A 699 49.80 -24.21 -5.00
C PHE A 699 50.64 -24.78 -6.15
N GLU A 700 50.51 -24.21 -7.35
CA GLU A 700 51.25 -24.58 -8.57
C GLU A 700 52.48 -23.67 -8.79
N ASP A 701 52.76 -22.73 -7.87
CA ASP A 701 53.98 -21.94 -7.93
C ASP A 701 55.16 -22.77 -7.38
N ASP A 702 56.37 -22.36 -7.74
CA ASP A 702 57.63 -22.96 -7.30
C ASP A 702 58.47 -21.83 -6.71
N ALA A 703 58.42 -21.71 -5.38
CA ALA A 703 58.89 -20.53 -4.68
C ALA A 703 60.42 -20.43 -4.61
N ASP A 704 61.13 -21.56 -4.68
CA ASP A 704 62.60 -21.64 -4.66
C ASP A 704 63.22 -22.01 -6.02
N SER A 705 62.39 -22.29 -7.02
CA SER A 705 62.75 -22.61 -8.40
C SER A 705 63.53 -23.92 -8.55
N ASP A 706 63.25 -24.92 -7.73
CA ASP A 706 63.90 -26.24 -7.79
C ASP A 706 63.18 -27.25 -8.71
N GLY A 707 61.99 -26.89 -9.21
CA GLY A 707 61.14 -27.71 -10.05
C GLY A 707 60.09 -28.53 -9.30
N LEU A 708 59.97 -28.37 -7.99
CA LEU A 708 58.87 -28.85 -7.16
C LEU A 708 57.89 -27.72 -6.88
N GLU A 709 56.63 -27.95 -7.20
CA GLU A 709 55.56 -27.00 -6.90
C GLU A 709 55.27 -27.01 -5.40
N ASN A 710 54.97 -25.85 -4.82
CA ASN A 710 54.68 -25.65 -3.39
C ASN A 710 53.63 -26.65 -2.87
N GLY A 711 52.63 -27.00 -3.68
CA GLY A 711 51.60 -27.97 -3.34
C GLY A 711 52.13 -29.40 -3.18
N LEU A 712 53.11 -29.80 -4.00
CA LEU A 712 53.80 -31.07 -3.84
C LEU A 712 54.71 -31.06 -2.61
N GLU A 713 55.37 -29.94 -2.33
CA GLU A 713 56.18 -29.81 -1.12
C GLU A 713 55.34 -29.87 0.15
N PHE A 714 54.17 -29.21 0.17
CA PHE A 714 53.19 -29.36 1.23
C PHE A 714 52.82 -30.83 1.45
N ILE A 715 52.52 -31.57 0.37
CA ILE A 715 52.14 -32.98 0.47
C ILE A 715 53.30 -33.82 0.99
N LEU A 716 54.49 -33.66 0.44
CA LEU A 716 55.66 -34.50 0.71
C LEU A 716 56.39 -34.10 2.00
N GLY A 717 56.06 -32.94 2.58
CA GLY A 717 56.70 -32.38 3.77
C GLY A 717 58.03 -31.68 3.50
N GLY A 718 58.17 -31.07 2.32
CA GLY A 718 59.33 -30.26 1.91
C GLY A 718 59.33 -28.84 2.49
N ASP A 719 60.42 -28.12 2.27
CA ASP A 719 60.60 -26.71 2.64
C ASP A 719 60.55 -25.84 1.36
N PRO A 720 59.48 -25.05 1.15
CA PRO A 720 59.27 -24.33 -0.11
C PRO A 720 60.24 -23.18 -0.35
N MET A 721 61.14 -22.91 0.60
CA MET A 721 62.17 -21.89 0.48
C MET A 721 63.56 -22.48 0.20
N VAL A 722 63.70 -23.81 0.19
CA VAL A 722 64.99 -24.48 0.08
C VAL A 722 64.87 -25.79 -0.71
N ALA A 723 65.61 -25.85 -1.83
CA ALA A 723 65.64 -27.03 -2.68
C ALA A 723 65.98 -28.30 -1.89
N ASP A 724 64.97 -29.15 -1.69
CA ASP A 724 65.04 -30.37 -0.87
C ASP A 724 64.74 -31.62 -1.70
N PRO A 725 65.72 -32.17 -2.43
CA PRO A 725 65.51 -33.38 -3.22
C PRO A 725 65.28 -34.63 -2.34
N ALA A 726 65.38 -34.56 -1.01
CA ALA A 726 65.20 -35.71 -0.13
C ALA A 726 63.72 -36.12 0.03
N VAL A 727 62.77 -35.22 -0.27
CA VAL A 727 61.32 -35.49 -0.20
C VAL A 727 60.76 -36.15 -1.46
N LEU A 728 61.59 -36.33 -2.49
CA LEU A 728 61.18 -36.91 -3.76
C LEU A 728 60.68 -38.36 -3.61
N PRO A 729 59.69 -38.77 -4.42
CA PRO A 729 59.23 -40.15 -4.48
C PRO A 729 60.34 -41.11 -4.88
N THR A 730 60.30 -42.30 -4.32
CA THR A 730 61.17 -43.41 -4.70
C THR A 730 60.57 -44.22 -5.84
N PHE A 731 61.40 -44.53 -6.83
CA PHE A 731 61.02 -45.33 -8.00
C PHE A 731 61.88 -46.58 -8.05
N VAL A 732 61.26 -47.75 -7.96
CA VAL A 732 61.94 -49.05 -8.02
C VAL A 732 61.35 -49.87 -9.15
N LEU A 733 62.16 -50.15 -10.17
CA LEU A 733 61.79 -51.04 -11.26
C LEU A 733 62.41 -52.43 -11.02
N ASP A 734 61.57 -53.45 -10.93
CA ASP A 734 61.98 -54.85 -10.95
C ASP A 734 61.39 -55.59 -12.17
N GLU A 735 61.58 -56.92 -12.23
CA GLU A 735 61.08 -57.75 -13.34
C GLU A 735 59.55 -57.77 -13.45
N ALA A 736 58.84 -57.42 -12.36
CA ALA A 736 57.39 -57.50 -12.28
C ALA A 736 56.72 -56.11 -12.37
N ASN A 737 57.26 -55.08 -11.72
CA ASN A 737 56.61 -53.79 -11.55
C ASN A 737 57.59 -52.60 -11.51
N LEU A 738 57.09 -51.43 -11.94
CA LEU A 738 57.55 -50.13 -11.46
C LEU A 738 56.77 -49.78 -10.19
N THR A 739 57.46 -49.73 -9.06
CA THR A 739 56.88 -49.30 -7.78
C THR A 739 57.22 -47.84 -7.54
N ILE A 740 56.20 -47.03 -7.28
CA ILE A 740 56.31 -45.62 -6.91
C ILE A 740 55.88 -45.49 -5.45
N ALA A 741 56.78 -45.04 -4.59
CA ALA A 741 56.51 -44.91 -3.17
C ALA A 741 56.97 -43.56 -2.59
N TYR A 742 56.13 -42.94 -1.77
CA TYR A 742 56.38 -41.65 -1.13
C TYR A 742 55.66 -41.57 0.21
N ASN A 743 56.12 -40.65 1.06
CA ASN A 743 55.41 -40.31 2.29
C ASN A 743 54.71 -38.97 2.10
N ARG A 744 53.60 -38.78 2.80
CA ARG A 744 52.84 -37.54 2.81
C ARG A 744 52.50 -37.10 4.23
N VAL A 745 52.47 -35.79 4.45
CA VAL A 745 52.08 -35.20 5.73
C VAL A 745 50.59 -35.43 6.00
N ALA A 746 50.21 -35.57 7.26
CA ALA A 746 48.84 -35.92 7.64
C ALA A 746 47.84 -34.83 7.24
N GLU A 747 48.28 -33.58 7.29
CA GLU A 747 47.52 -32.38 6.94
C GLU A 747 47.13 -32.33 5.46
N SER A 748 47.86 -33.04 4.59
CA SER A 748 47.56 -33.13 3.15
C SER A 748 46.50 -34.17 2.79
N ILE A 749 46.18 -35.09 3.73
CA ILE A 749 45.30 -36.23 3.49
C ILE A 749 43.85 -35.76 3.53
N GLY A 750 43.17 -35.86 2.39
CA GLY A 750 41.79 -35.38 2.25
C GLY A 750 41.67 -33.88 2.00
N SER A 751 42.77 -33.12 2.09
CA SER A 751 42.84 -31.72 1.68
C SER A 751 43.41 -31.52 0.27
N THR A 752 43.89 -32.59 -0.37
CA THR A 752 44.41 -32.61 -1.75
C THR A 752 43.92 -33.87 -2.47
N THR A 753 43.72 -33.79 -3.78
CA THR A 753 43.48 -34.99 -4.61
C THR A 753 44.81 -35.40 -5.25
N GLN A 754 45.24 -36.65 -5.02
CA GLN A 754 46.55 -37.15 -5.44
C GLN A 754 46.41 -38.29 -6.45
N PHE A 755 47.22 -38.25 -7.50
CA PHE A 755 47.31 -39.28 -8.53
C PHE A 755 48.74 -39.78 -8.66
N VAL A 756 48.90 -41.10 -8.68
CA VAL A 756 50.11 -41.72 -9.25
C VAL A 756 49.83 -41.97 -10.72
N GLU A 757 50.62 -41.37 -11.59
CA GLU A 757 50.42 -41.45 -13.02
C GLU A 757 51.57 -42.17 -13.69
N TRP A 758 51.27 -42.91 -14.76
CA TRP A 758 52.29 -43.57 -15.56
C TRP A 758 52.04 -43.39 -17.06
N SER A 759 53.14 -43.46 -17.81
CA SER A 759 53.15 -43.25 -19.26
C SER A 759 54.18 -44.15 -19.93
N VAL A 760 54.01 -44.39 -21.22
CA VAL A 760 54.99 -45.11 -22.07
C VAL A 760 55.70 -44.19 -23.06
N ASP A 761 55.21 -42.97 -23.26
CA ASP A 761 55.67 -42.02 -24.26
C ASP A 761 55.86 -40.58 -23.75
N LEU A 762 55.47 -40.31 -22.49
CA LEU A 762 55.41 -38.98 -21.85
C LEU A 762 54.33 -38.03 -22.40
N GLU A 763 53.53 -38.48 -23.36
CA GLU A 763 52.44 -37.69 -23.96
C GLU A 763 51.10 -38.06 -23.32
N GLU A 764 50.77 -39.35 -23.27
CA GLU A 764 49.54 -39.86 -22.64
C GLU A 764 49.83 -40.41 -21.24
N TRP A 765 49.03 -40.00 -20.25
CA TRP A 765 49.19 -40.39 -18.86
C TRP A 765 47.97 -41.17 -18.36
N THR A 766 48.22 -42.33 -17.75
CA THR A 766 47.19 -43.11 -17.05
C THR A 766 47.27 -42.81 -15.57
N SER A 767 46.17 -42.35 -14.96
CA SER A 767 46.12 -41.95 -13.56
C SER A 767 45.56 -43.04 -12.66
N ILE A 768 46.17 -43.22 -11.49
CA ILE A 768 45.69 -44.04 -10.39
C ILE A 768 45.46 -43.09 -9.20
N GLU A 769 44.19 -42.88 -8.84
CA GLU A 769 43.83 -42.03 -7.70
C GLU A 769 44.24 -42.68 -6.37
N VAL A 770 44.80 -41.87 -5.47
CA VAL A 770 45.26 -42.31 -4.16
C VAL A 770 44.16 -42.05 -3.13
N THR A 771 43.39 -43.10 -2.80
CA THR A 771 42.17 -42.99 -1.97
C THR A 771 42.32 -43.47 -0.50
N GLY A 772 43.54 -43.84 -0.08
CA GLY A 772 43.81 -44.29 1.29
C GLY A 772 44.02 -43.14 2.28
N THR A 773 44.01 -43.45 3.58
CA THR A 773 44.32 -42.50 4.69
C THR A 773 45.74 -42.66 5.25
N GLU A 774 46.54 -43.55 4.66
CA GLU A 774 47.89 -43.83 5.12
C GLU A 774 48.85 -42.70 4.76
N THR A 775 49.83 -42.44 5.62
CA THR A 775 50.91 -41.46 5.36
C THR A 775 52.00 -42.00 4.46
N SER A 776 52.05 -43.32 4.23
CA SER A 776 52.97 -43.95 3.27
C SER A 776 52.17 -44.52 2.11
N VAL A 777 52.49 -44.10 0.89
CA VAL A 777 51.85 -44.53 -0.34
C VAL A 777 52.84 -45.37 -1.12
N SER A 778 52.40 -46.53 -1.62
CA SER A 778 53.20 -47.40 -2.48
C SER A 778 52.30 -48.03 -3.54
N ILE A 779 52.51 -47.64 -4.80
CA ILE A 779 51.71 -48.12 -5.94
C ILE A 779 52.62 -48.88 -6.90
N ALA A 780 52.23 -50.11 -7.23
CA ALA A 780 52.92 -50.98 -8.16
C ALA A 780 52.23 -50.96 -9.53
N ILE A 781 52.97 -50.57 -10.57
CA ILE A 781 52.54 -50.55 -11.96
C ILE A 781 53.19 -51.73 -12.69
N PRO A 782 52.41 -52.65 -13.29
CA PRO A 782 52.97 -53.81 -13.99
C PRO A 782 53.99 -53.41 -15.07
N ALA A 783 55.17 -54.02 -15.03
CA ALA A 783 56.21 -53.82 -16.05
C ALA A 783 55.75 -54.31 -17.43
N SER A 784 54.74 -55.18 -17.49
CA SER A 784 54.08 -55.59 -18.75
C SER A 784 53.42 -54.45 -19.51
N ASN A 785 53.19 -53.30 -18.87
CA ASN A 785 52.67 -52.11 -19.52
C ASN A 785 53.73 -51.36 -20.33
N ALA A 786 55.03 -51.66 -20.13
CA ALA A 786 56.11 -50.97 -20.80
C ALA A 786 56.12 -51.22 -22.31
N VAL A 787 56.25 -50.16 -23.10
CA VAL A 787 56.43 -50.25 -24.56
C VAL A 787 57.90 -49.98 -24.87
N ASN A 788 58.54 -50.87 -25.64
CA ASN A 788 59.98 -50.82 -25.93
C ASN A 788 60.86 -50.75 -24.65
N GLY A 789 60.41 -51.36 -23.56
CA GLY A 789 61.13 -51.37 -22.29
C GLY A 789 61.12 -50.03 -21.55
N LYS A 790 60.23 -49.10 -21.90
CA LYS A 790 60.07 -47.81 -21.24
C LYS A 790 58.77 -47.74 -20.47
N LEU A 791 58.87 -47.24 -19.25
CA LEU A 791 57.74 -46.91 -18.38
C LEU A 791 58.17 -45.70 -17.53
N PHE A 792 57.33 -44.67 -17.52
CA PHE A 792 57.56 -43.43 -16.80
C PHE A 792 56.51 -43.31 -15.69
N GLY A 793 56.89 -42.69 -14.58
CA GLY A 793 56.01 -42.46 -13.44
C GLY A 793 56.12 -41.04 -12.93
N ARG A 794 55.02 -40.47 -12.45
CA ARG A 794 55.00 -39.20 -11.72
C ARG A 794 53.91 -39.21 -10.65
N ILE A 795 53.98 -38.22 -9.77
CA ILE A 795 52.87 -37.84 -8.89
C ILE A 795 52.27 -36.56 -9.45
N ARG A 796 50.95 -36.46 -9.44
CA ARG A 796 50.22 -35.22 -9.69
C ARG A 796 49.27 -34.99 -8.55
N ALA A 797 49.19 -33.76 -8.07
CA ALA A 797 48.22 -33.37 -7.06
C ALA A 797 47.40 -32.17 -7.55
N THR A 798 46.22 -31.98 -6.96
CA THR A 798 45.40 -30.79 -7.17
C THR A 798 44.82 -30.34 -5.84
N ASN A 799 44.83 -29.03 -5.60
CA ASN A 799 44.04 -28.39 -4.55
C ASN A 799 42.53 -28.55 -4.89
N PRO A 800 41.64 -28.86 -3.93
CA PRO A 800 40.19 -29.07 -4.17
C PRO A 800 39.46 -27.88 -4.78
#